data_AF-A0A7S1AS70-F1
#
_entry.id   AF-A0A7S1AS70-F1
#
_cell.length_a   1.000
_cell.length_b   1.000
_cell.length_c   1.000
_cell.angle_alpha   90.00
_cell.angle_beta   90.00
_cell.angle_gamma   90.00
#
_symmetry.space_group_name_H-M   'P 1'
#
loop_
_entity.id
_entity.type
_entity.pdbx_description
1 polymer ?
#
loop_
_entity_poly.entity_id
_entity_poly.type
_entity_poly.pdbx_seq_one_letter_code
_entity_poly.pdbx_strand_id
1 'polypeptide(L)'
;MTTAAIYSRTSSAQAYAWGVLMSLASPGFVLGAFCACGFVPRSITAMQHFVASRLRSRDAKACLGDEQSTWMNLGFWPEGARSPQHYDRSCQQLALEVVAESGMQKHDKVLCVGCGYGDELRLFSRTYGLKRVVGLDANPKASAQFDAKHEGIELVHGNACDVVRGRRLFREGEFDHIVAVDNLYHYDKTGFFQDCCRLLPVGGVVSVSDVVIRPGTPWWVRKVLSCTGIPACNHWTDAEYRERLAAAGLQLKSSKSLEPFVLAMWLPRVLCQYLDYVVVTATVESKPSRPKAAVIGSGMSGLVTAHYLSDTHDVTIFESRAEAGLAGLEARLPNGSVIDIPLRMIEPHYWGSLVTLCKDLRVPLVNSYYTTCVYSDKEALVKSDDQHWHISQHPSALMGRLRAALRLLWNYKALEGETLAEWLHRHNLVDSDYYQVYARRHLSWVLSCPYQMVDEYPASLVLDFCRGIQGSYWKNSGRTLRIFPSVKKLQDELLVGKVLRTGRPVAPFAPGDRTIDGVAYDAVVIATEASAVAKILPRPWTGFFDHFKYHPSEIFVHSDPSLMPPNREDWRAINVCDNDEALACQISVWVNAYYGPDVDLGGDVFETVNARHRPELHHIIKETFMHRVVHSTDTGRLQSELAESQGREGFYFCGAYSVRGMGLLEQAVASARWAADAVVRDSIRGTSKA
;
A
#
# COMPACT_ATOMS: atom_id res chain seq x y z
N MET A 1 17.73 8.60 69.91
CA MET A 1 19.03 9.24 69.62
C MET A 1 19.49 8.76 68.26
N THR A 2 18.90 9.31 67.20
CA THR A 2 19.53 10.33 66.32
C THR A 2 20.77 9.83 65.59
N THR A 3 20.66 9.80 64.25
CA THR A 3 21.45 10.62 63.31
C THR A 3 22.75 11.23 63.88
N ALA A 4 23.83 11.11 63.10
CA ALA A 4 25.14 11.79 63.21
C ALA A 4 26.28 10.96 63.86
N ALA A 5 26.95 10.12 63.06
CA ALA A 5 28.35 9.76 63.35
C ALA A 5 29.17 9.16 62.19
N ILE A 6 28.57 8.70 61.08
CA ILE A 6 29.34 8.04 59.98
C ILE A 6 29.30 8.86 58.68
N TYR A 7 29.35 10.19 58.81
CA TYR A 7 29.50 11.13 57.68
C TYR A 7 30.68 12.10 57.86
N SER A 8 31.60 11.83 58.78
CA SER A 8 32.82 12.62 58.94
C SER A 8 34.05 11.77 58.65
N ARG A 9 34.52 11.82 57.39
CA ARG A 9 35.89 11.56 56.89
C ARG A 9 35.88 10.85 55.53
N THR A 10 35.21 11.45 54.56
CA THR A 10 35.62 11.32 53.16
C THR A 10 35.78 12.73 52.65
N SER A 11 36.98 13.06 52.16
CA SER A 11 37.31 14.38 51.66
C SER A 11 36.27 14.82 50.62
N SER A 12 35.87 16.09 50.66
CA SER A 12 34.90 16.69 49.75
C SER A 12 35.23 16.40 48.28
N ALA A 13 36.52 16.24 47.94
CA ALA A 13 36.99 15.87 46.61
C ALA A 13 36.63 14.43 46.17
N GLN A 14 36.59 13.44 47.07
CA GLN A 14 36.22 12.06 46.72
C GLN A 14 34.70 11.86 46.60
N ALA A 15 33.90 12.55 47.41
CA ALA A 15 32.44 12.57 47.24
C ALA A 15 32.03 13.33 45.97
N TYR A 16 32.73 14.43 45.63
CA TYR A 16 32.59 15.10 44.33
C TYR A 16 33.08 14.21 43.18
N ALA A 17 34.21 13.52 43.32
CA ALA A 17 34.73 12.64 42.27
C ALA A 17 33.80 11.43 42.02
N TRP A 18 33.21 10.83 43.05
CA TRP A 18 32.20 9.76 42.90
C TRP A 18 30.85 10.29 42.42
N GLY A 19 30.43 11.49 42.83
CA GLY A 19 29.25 12.17 42.28
C GLY A 19 29.44 12.54 40.81
N VAL A 20 30.64 12.97 40.40
CA VAL A 20 31.01 13.24 39.01
C VAL A 20 31.17 11.95 38.22
N LEU A 21 31.80 10.90 38.74
CA LEU A 21 31.90 9.57 38.09
C LEU A 21 30.54 8.88 37.93
N MET A 22 29.63 9.00 38.90
CA MET A 22 28.25 8.54 38.77
C MET A 22 27.41 9.43 37.86
N SER A 23 27.76 10.72 37.71
CA SER A 23 27.16 11.61 36.71
C SER A 23 27.69 11.31 35.29
N LEU A 24 28.96 10.92 35.16
CA LEU A 24 29.60 10.45 33.91
C LEU A 24 29.09 9.06 33.51
N ALA A 25 28.66 8.23 34.47
CA ALA A 25 27.97 6.95 34.25
C ALA A 25 26.44 7.07 34.26
N SER A 26 25.88 8.27 34.43
CA SER A 26 24.45 8.48 34.30
C SER A 26 24.04 8.28 32.84
N PRO A 27 22.87 7.69 32.56
CA PRO A 27 22.35 7.56 31.21
C PRO A 27 22.41 8.88 30.43
N GLY A 28 22.22 10.03 31.10
CA GLY A 28 22.30 11.36 30.48
C GLY A 28 23.69 11.78 29.96
N PHE A 29 24.79 11.37 30.60
CA PHE A 29 26.14 11.67 30.10
C PHE A 29 26.57 10.70 28.98
N VAL A 30 26.18 9.43 29.10
CA VAL A 30 26.37 8.44 28.02
C VAL A 30 25.53 8.83 26.79
N LEU A 31 24.31 9.34 26.98
CA LEU A 31 23.43 9.87 25.94
C LEU A 31 24.02 11.14 25.31
N GLY A 32 24.56 12.07 26.11
CA GLY A 32 25.22 13.28 25.62
C GLY A 32 26.49 13.00 24.80
N ALA A 33 27.31 12.03 25.21
CA ALA A 33 28.51 11.62 24.47
C ALA A 33 28.19 10.78 23.22
N PHE A 34 27.10 10.01 23.22
CA PHE A 34 26.65 9.23 22.06
C PHE A 34 25.90 10.05 21.00
N CYS A 35 25.14 11.07 21.40
CA CYS A 35 24.37 11.93 20.50
C CYS A 35 25.23 12.79 19.55
N ALA A 36 26.52 12.94 19.82
CA ALA A 36 27.48 13.59 18.91
C ALA A 36 27.79 12.76 17.64
N CYS A 37 27.46 11.45 17.62
CA CYS A 37 27.94 10.52 16.59
C CYS A 37 26.87 9.99 15.60
N GLY A 38 25.61 10.44 15.66
CA GLY A 38 24.61 10.22 14.60
C GLY A 38 24.36 8.77 14.15
N PHE A 39 23.81 7.91 15.01
CA PHE A 39 23.50 6.50 14.68
C PHE A 39 22.01 6.09 14.75
N VAL A 40 21.73 4.96 14.09
CA VAL A 40 20.45 4.34 13.62
C VAL A 40 19.55 3.77 14.75
N PRO A 41 18.20 3.79 14.63
CA PRO A 41 17.23 3.34 15.66
C PRO A 41 17.46 1.99 16.35
N ARG A 42 18.11 1.01 15.69
CA ARG A 42 18.35 -0.34 16.24
C ARG A 42 19.28 -0.36 17.46
N SER A 43 20.17 0.62 17.61
CA SER A 43 21.10 0.70 18.75
C SER A 43 20.42 1.21 20.02
N ILE A 44 19.35 2.03 19.90
CA ILE A 44 18.60 2.56 21.04
C ILE A 44 17.84 1.44 21.75
N THR A 45 17.10 0.61 21.02
CA THR A 45 16.37 -0.54 21.60
C THR A 45 17.32 -1.55 22.24
N ALA A 46 18.47 -1.84 21.60
CA ALA A 46 19.48 -2.72 22.17
C ALA A 46 20.07 -2.16 23.48
N MET A 47 20.23 -0.84 23.57
CA MET A 47 20.74 -0.15 24.75
C MET A 47 19.69 -0.05 25.86
N GLN A 48 18.42 0.19 25.52
CA GLN A 48 17.29 0.10 26.46
C GLN A 48 17.20 -1.31 27.06
N HIS A 49 17.32 -2.36 26.25
CA HIS A 49 17.42 -3.74 26.74
C HIS A 49 18.64 -3.95 27.64
N PHE A 50 19.80 -3.40 27.30
CA PHE A 50 21.01 -3.50 28.12
C PHE A 50 20.85 -2.80 29.48
N VAL A 51 20.28 -1.60 29.50
CA VAL A 51 20.01 -0.86 30.75
C VAL A 51 18.94 -1.58 31.57
N ALA A 52 17.83 -1.98 30.97
CA ALA A 52 16.77 -2.73 31.64
C ALA A 52 17.30 -4.05 32.22
N SER A 53 18.08 -4.81 31.47
CA SER A 53 18.69 -6.06 31.97
C SER A 53 19.67 -5.86 33.12
N ARG A 54 20.36 -4.72 33.20
CA ARG A 54 21.22 -4.38 34.35
C ARG A 54 20.44 -3.90 35.57
N LEU A 55 19.27 -3.28 35.36
CA LEU A 55 18.41 -2.81 36.44
C LEU A 55 17.57 -3.95 37.02
N ARG A 56 17.19 -4.95 36.22
CA ARG A 56 16.43 -6.13 36.68
C ARG A 56 17.23 -6.94 37.69
N SER A 57 16.68 -7.08 38.90
CA SER A 57 17.23 -7.97 39.92
C SER A 57 16.94 -9.45 39.61
N ARG A 58 17.73 -10.37 40.20
CA ARG A 58 17.45 -11.81 40.17
C ARG A 58 16.15 -12.21 40.90
N ASP A 59 15.51 -11.29 41.62
CA ASP A 59 14.31 -11.54 42.44
C ASP A 59 12.98 -11.23 41.70
N ALA A 60 13.02 -10.91 40.40
CA ALA A 60 11.82 -10.69 39.56
C ALA A 60 10.85 -11.90 39.51
N LYS A 61 11.28 -13.09 39.98
CA LYS A 61 10.47 -14.30 40.10
C LYS A 61 9.26 -14.17 41.04
N ALA A 62 9.28 -13.25 42.00
CA ALA A 62 8.25 -13.20 43.04
C ALA A 62 6.95 -12.45 42.63
N CYS A 63 7.00 -11.59 41.61
CA CYS A 63 5.86 -10.71 41.26
C CYS A 63 5.10 -11.12 39.99
N LEU A 64 5.68 -11.96 39.11
CA LEU A 64 5.14 -12.20 37.76
C LEU A 64 4.79 -13.67 37.46
N GLY A 65 5.01 -14.60 38.39
CA GLY A 65 5.00 -16.03 38.05
C GLY A 65 6.21 -16.39 37.17
N ASP A 66 6.26 -17.62 36.64
CA ASP A 66 7.41 -18.18 35.90
C ASP A 66 7.82 -17.45 34.58
N GLU A 67 7.25 -16.29 34.27
CA GLU A 67 7.54 -15.51 33.06
C GLU A 67 8.67 -14.50 33.27
N GLN A 68 9.64 -14.44 32.34
CA GLN A 68 10.69 -13.41 32.36
C GLN A 68 10.10 -12.05 31.95
N SER A 69 10.23 -11.04 32.82
CA SER A 69 9.87 -9.64 32.51
C SER A 69 10.57 -9.14 31.24
N THR A 70 9.87 -8.34 30.45
CA THR A 70 10.31 -7.68 29.22
C THR A 70 10.08 -6.15 29.21
N TRP A 71 9.68 -5.54 30.34
CA TRP A 71 9.48 -4.09 30.49
C TRP A 71 10.68 -3.23 30.04
N MET A 72 10.40 -2.13 29.35
CA MET A 72 11.41 -1.19 28.83
C MET A 72 11.05 0.29 29.00
N ASN A 73 9.92 0.61 29.65
CA ASN A 73 9.50 1.99 29.86
C ASN A 73 10.32 2.69 30.98
N LEU A 74 10.18 4.01 31.11
CA LEU A 74 10.92 4.83 32.09
C LEU A 74 10.55 4.53 33.55
N GLY A 75 9.37 3.97 33.82
CA GLY A 75 8.87 3.66 35.16
C GLY A 75 8.47 4.89 36.00
N PHE A 76 7.63 4.66 37.00
CA PHE A 76 7.20 5.63 38.00
C PHE A 76 7.92 5.37 39.33
N TRP A 77 8.67 6.37 39.83
CA TRP A 77 9.64 6.25 40.93
C TRP A 77 9.31 7.18 42.11
N PRO A 78 8.46 6.74 43.07
CA PRO A 78 8.20 7.46 44.30
C PRO A 78 9.48 7.70 45.12
N GLU A 79 9.46 8.72 45.98
CA GLU A 79 10.56 8.96 46.92
C GLU A 79 10.86 7.71 47.78
N GLY A 80 12.14 7.32 47.83
CA GLY A 80 12.60 6.10 48.53
C GLY A 80 12.66 4.84 47.66
N ALA A 81 12.08 4.82 46.46
CA ALA A 81 12.05 3.65 45.57
C ALA A 81 13.21 3.58 44.55
N ARG A 82 14.21 4.47 44.63
CA ARG A 82 15.34 4.62 43.67
C ARG A 82 16.41 3.51 43.77
N SER A 83 15.98 2.27 43.97
CA SER A 83 16.82 1.08 43.81
C SER A 83 16.47 0.38 42.50
N PRO A 84 17.46 -0.02 41.67
CA PRO A 84 17.25 -0.85 40.48
C PRO A 84 16.37 -2.08 40.72
N GLN A 85 16.39 -2.63 41.93
CA GLN A 85 15.61 -3.79 42.36
C GLN A 85 14.09 -3.61 42.19
N HIS A 86 13.59 -2.39 42.00
CA HIS A 86 12.17 -2.07 41.79
C HIS A 86 11.79 -1.75 40.35
N TYR A 87 12.69 -1.88 39.37
CA TYR A 87 12.45 -1.44 37.97
C TYR A 87 11.14 -1.98 37.39
N ASP A 88 10.91 -3.30 37.41
CA ASP A 88 9.69 -3.89 36.85
C ASP A 88 8.41 -3.38 37.54
N ARG A 89 8.45 -3.18 38.87
CA ARG A 89 7.34 -2.60 39.63
C ARG A 89 7.10 -1.14 39.22
N SER A 90 8.16 -0.35 39.08
CA SER A 90 8.07 1.04 38.60
C SER A 90 7.49 1.09 37.19
N CYS A 91 7.86 0.16 36.30
CA CYS A 91 7.34 0.08 34.94
C CYS A 91 5.85 -0.29 34.90
N GLN A 92 5.44 -1.26 35.73
CA GLN A 92 4.03 -1.62 35.90
C GLN A 92 3.23 -0.44 36.46
N GLN A 93 3.75 0.24 37.47
CA GLN A 93 3.07 1.41 38.05
C GLN A 93 2.89 2.51 37.01
N LEU A 94 3.89 2.80 36.19
CA LEU A 94 3.76 3.79 35.11
C LEU A 94 2.65 3.40 34.13
N ALA A 95 2.60 2.13 33.70
CA ALA A 95 1.54 1.65 32.80
C ALA A 95 0.15 1.80 33.43
N LEU A 96 0.00 1.55 34.74
CA LEU A 96 -1.26 1.76 35.47
C LEU A 96 -1.62 3.25 35.61
N GLU A 97 -0.65 4.14 35.85
CA GLU A 97 -0.89 5.59 35.89
C GLU A 97 -1.41 6.11 34.54
N VAL A 98 -0.91 5.58 33.41
CA VAL A 98 -1.36 5.98 32.07
C VAL A 98 -2.84 5.69 31.86
N VAL A 99 -3.32 4.54 32.33
CA VAL A 99 -4.72 4.12 32.13
C VAL A 99 -5.64 4.43 33.32
N ALA A 100 -5.12 5.07 34.38
CA ALA A 100 -5.87 5.31 35.63
C ALA A 100 -7.18 6.07 35.41
N GLU A 101 -7.20 7.02 34.48
CA GLU A 101 -8.35 7.87 34.15
C GLU A 101 -9.03 7.46 32.83
N SER A 102 -8.64 6.32 32.25
CA SER A 102 -9.20 5.83 30.98
C SER A 102 -10.66 5.38 31.10
N GLY A 103 -11.10 4.97 32.29
CA GLY A 103 -12.43 4.44 32.53
C GLY A 103 -12.65 2.99 32.09
N MET A 104 -11.59 2.26 31.73
CA MET A 104 -11.65 0.88 31.23
C MET A 104 -12.48 -0.06 32.12
N GLN A 105 -13.26 -0.92 31.46
CA GLN A 105 -14.17 -1.90 32.01
C GLN A 105 -13.90 -3.30 31.45
N LYS A 106 -14.40 -4.32 32.14
CA LYS A 106 -14.22 -5.74 31.80
C LYS A 106 -14.60 -6.12 30.35
N HIS A 107 -15.54 -5.42 29.74
CA HIS A 107 -16.04 -5.77 28.40
C HIS A 107 -15.32 -5.05 27.25
N ASP A 108 -14.41 -4.15 27.57
CA ASP A 108 -13.75 -3.31 26.59
C ASP A 108 -12.70 -4.07 25.78
N LYS A 109 -12.50 -3.58 24.56
CA LYS A 109 -11.44 -3.99 23.65
C LYS A 109 -10.40 -2.89 23.59
N VAL A 110 -9.15 -3.23 23.86
CA VAL A 110 -8.05 -2.27 23.99
C VAL A 110 -6.97 -2.53 22.96
N LEU A 111 -6.50 -1.47 22.32
CA LEU A 111 -5.32 -1.47 21.46
C LEU A 111 -4.16 -0.75 22.17
N CYS A 112 -3.07 -1.46 22.44
CA CYS A 112 -1.84 -0.89 22.98
C CYS A 112 -0.81 -0.69 21.87
N VAL A 113 -0.38 0.54 21.64
CA VAL A 113 0.51 0.93 20.55
C VAL A 113 1.93 1.14 21.10
N GLY A 114 2.91 0.48 20.46
CA GLY A 114 4.32 0.45 20.86
C GLY A 114 4.57 -0.33 22.15
N CYS A 115 3.89 -1.47 22.31
CA CYS A 115 3.86 -2.27 23.54
C CYS A 115 5.12 -3.12 23.80
N GLY A 116 6.12 -3.05 22.92
CA GLY A 116 7.30 -3.91 22.98
C GLY A 116 6.91 -5.39 22.90
N TYR A 117 7.34 -6.18 23.89
CA TYR A 117 7.06 -7.63 23.98
C TYR A 117 5.76 -7.96 24.73
N GLY A 118 4.95 -6.95 25.08
CA GLY A 118 3.56 -7.14 25.47
C GLY A 118 3.28 -7.40 26.96
N ASP A 119 4.20 -7.07 27.87
CA ASP A 119 3.93 -7.16 29.32
C ASP A 119 2.76 -6.28 29.77
N GLU A 120 2.62 -5.10 29.16
CA GLU A 120 1.47 -4.23 29.43
C GLU A 120 0.14 -4.85 29.00
N LEU A 121 0.13 -5.69 27.95
CA LEU A 121 -1.08 -6.38 27.51
C LEU A 121 -1.56 -7.36 28.57
N ARG A 122 -0.61 -8.14 29.12
CA ARG A 122 -0.87 -9.08 30.22
C ARG A 122 -1.33 -8.33 31.48
N LEU A 123 -0.69 -7.22 31.80
CA LEU A 123 -1.04 -6.39 32.96
C LEU A 123 -2.47 -5.83 32.85
N PHE A 124 -2.83 -5.23 31.72
CA PHE A 124 -4.16 -4.66 31.53
C PHE A 124 -5.25 -5.74 31.46
N SER A 125 -4.99 -6.86 30.76
CA SER A 125 -5.90 -8.00 30.73
C SER A 125 -6.19 -8.55 32.13
N ARG A 126 -5.15 -8.78 32.96
CA ARG A 126 -5.32 -9.29 34.33
C ARG A 126 -5.98 -8.26 35.26
N THR A 127 -5.61 -6.99 35.16
CA THR A 127 -6.10 -5.93 36.07
C THR A 127 -7.55 -5.56 35.81
N TYR A 128 -7.95 -5.40 34.54
CA TYR A 128 -9.28 -4.91 34.17
C TYR A 128 -10.22 -6.02 33.66
N GLY A 129 -9.71 -7.24 33.42
CA GLY A 129 -10.50 -8.37 32.93
C GLY A 129 -11.02 -8.17 31.51
N LEU A 130 -10.28 -7.42 30.68
CA LEU A 130 -10.68 -6.95 29.35
C LEU A 130 -11.12 -8.08 28.42
N LYS A 131 -12.10 -7.80 27.54
CA LYS A 131 -12.62 -8.75 26.56
C LYS A 131 -11.58 -9.11 25.50
N ARG A 132 -10.79 -8.11 25.07
CA ARG A 132 -9.72 -8.29 24.09
C ARG A 132 -8.65 -7.24 24.31
N VAL A 133 -7.39 -7.65 24.23
CA VAL A 133 -6.23 -6.74 24.26
C VAL A 133 -5.34 -7.04 23.08
N VAL A 134 -5.14 -6.07 22.21
CA VAL A 134 -4.26 -6.19 21.05
C VAL A 134 -3.07 -5.26 21.22
N GLY A 135 -1.87 -5.79 21.09
CA GLY A 135 -0.64 -5.01 21.00
C GLY A 135 -0.24 -4.77 19.55
N LEU A 136 0.33 -3.60 19.29
CA LEU A 136 0.94 -3.23 18.02
C LEU A 136 2.38 -2.79 18.27
N ASP A 137 3.36 -3.48 17.69
CA ASP A 137 4.77 -3.08 17.84
C ASP A 137 5.58 -3.23 16.54
N ALA A 138 6.52 -2.30 16.31
CA ALA A 138 7.35 -2.26 15.12
C ALA A 138 8.46 -3.32 15.14
N ASN A 139 8.72 -3.96 16.27
CA ASN A 139 9.69 -5.04 16.39
C ASN A 139 9.07 -6.37 15.93
N PRO A 140 9.50 -6.93 14.77
CA PRO A 140 8.95 -8.19 14.28
C PRO A 140 9.21 -9.37 15.24
N LYS A 141 10.27 -9.32 16.05
CA LYS A 141 10.57 -10.37 17.03
C LYS A 141 9.56 -10.42 18.17
N ALA A 142 8.98 -9.27 18.53
CA ALA A 142 8.03 -9.21 19.64
C ALA A 142 6.79 -10.06 19.34
N SER A 143 6.12 -9.80 18.21
CA SER A 143 4.98 -10.61 17.76
C SER A 143 5.33 -12.09 17.54
N ALA A 144 6.51 -12.40 16.99
CA ALA A 144 6.92 -13.78 16.73
C ALA A 144 7.21 -14.60 18.00
N GLN A 145 7.58 -13.95 19.10
CA GLN A 145 7.92 -14.58 20.38
C GLN A 145 6.77 -14.51 21.40
N PHE A 146 5.68 -13.80 21.07
CA PHE A 146 4.55 -13.64 21.96
C PHE A 146 3.77 -14.95 22.07
N ASP A 147 3.64 -15.49 23.29
CA ASP A 147 2.85 -16.70 23.52
C ASP A 147 1.35 -16.38 23.43
N ALA A 148 0.73 -16.80 22.33
CA ALA A 148 -0.69 -16.58 22.02
C ALA A 148 -1.65 -17.47 22.83
N LYS A 149 -1.16 -18.26 23.81
CA LYS A 149 -1.97 -19.21 24.59
C LYS A 149 -2.93 -18.59 25.61
N HIS A 150 -2.92 -17.27 25.81
CA HIS A 150 -3.89 -16.59 26.66
C HIS A 150 -5.10 -16.11 25.85
N GLU A 151 -6.28 -16.66 26.14
CA GLU A 151 -7.54 -16.29 25.48
C GLU A 151 -7.78 -14.77 25.60
N GLY A 152 -7.78 -14.09 24.44
CA GLY A 152 -8.13 -12.66 24.32
C GLY A 152 -6.96 -11.69 24.22
N ILE A 153 -5.69 -12.14 24.20
CA ILE A 153 -4.52 -11.27 24.01
C ILE A 153 -3.80 -11.59 22.69
N GLU A 154 -3.51 -10.57 21.88
CA GLU A 154 -2.83 -10.69 20.59
C GLU A 154 -1.70 -9.66 20.48
N LEU A 155 -0.60 -9.99 19.80
CA LEU A 155 0.45 -9.02 19.45
C LEU A 155 0.73 -9.05 17.95
N VAL A 156 0.50 -7.91 17.29
CA VAL A 156 0.62 -7.74 15.84
C VAL A 156 1.85 -6.91 15.51
N HIS A 157 2.59 -7.31 14.48
CA HIS A 157 3.68 -6.51 13.94
C HIS A 157 3.16 -5.33 13.10
N GLY A 158 3.48 -4.11 13.51
CA GLY A 158 3.22 -2.88 12.75
C GLY A 158 3.70 -1.62 13.45
N ASN A 159 3.75 -0.50 12.72
CA ASN A 159 4.25 0.77 13.24
C ASN A 159 3.13 1.59 13.90
N ALA A 160 3.44 2.37 14.93
CA ALA A 160 2.51 3.31 15.56
C ALA A 160 1.98 4.39 14.58
N CYS A 161 2.75 4.74 13.54
CA CYS A 161 2.30 5.62 12.46
C CYS A 161 1.44 4.89 11.39
N ASP A 162 1.38 3.55 11.45
CA ASP A 162 0.63 2.70 10.51
C ASP A 162 -0.68 2.17 11.09
N VAL A 163 -1.08 2.66 12.28
CA VAL A 163 -2.33 2.27 12.97
C VAL A 163 -3.51 2.31 11.99
N VAL A 164 -3.49 3.26 11.06
CA VAL A 164 -4.55 3.48 10.08
C VAL A 164 -4.05 3.64 8.63
N ARG A 165 -2.94 4.35 8.39
CA ARG A 165 -2.59 4.90 7.05
C ARG A 165 -1.84 3.97 6.10
N GLY A 166 -1.03 3.04 6.64
CA GLY A 166 -0.11 2.26 5.80
C GLY A 166 -0.52 0.80 5.59
N ARG A 167 -1.30 0.20 6.49
CA ARG A 167 -1.47 -1.27 6.55
C ARG A 167 -2.88 -1.75 6.98
N ARG A 168 -3.85 -0.83 7.16
CA ARG A 168 -5.24 -1.07 7.65
C ARG A 168 -5.36 -2.27 8.60
N LEU A 169 -4.54 -2.26 9.66
CA LEU A 169 -4.46 -3.37 10.61
C LEU A 169 -5.78 -3.55 11.37
N PHE A 170 -6.53 -2.46 11.56
CA PHE A 170 -7.71 -2.41 12.42
C PHE A 170 -8.88 -1.68 11.75
N ARG A 171 -10.11 -2.06 12.13
CA ARG A 171 -11.37 -1.48 11.64
C ARG A 171 -11.84 -0.36 12.57
N GLU A 172 -12.62 0.57 12.01
CA GLU A 172 -13.34 1.56 12.82
C GLU A 172 -14.34 0.88 13.77
N GLY A 173 -14.39 1.34 15.01
CA GLY A 173 -15.21 0.76 16.08
C GLY A 173 -14.69 -0.59 16.60
N GLU A 174 -13.50 -1.03 16.20
CA GLU A 174 -12.93 -2.30 16.68
C GLU A 174 -12.50 -2.24 18.15
N PHE A 175 -12.08 -1.07 18.63
CA PHE A 175 -11.57 -0.85 19.98
C PHE A 175 -12.35 0.26 20.68
N ASP A 176 -12.48 0.11 21.99
CA ASP A 176 -13.09 1.08 22.89
C ASP A 176 -12.02 2.01 23.49
N HIS A 177 -10.79 1.50 23.64
CA HIS A 177 -9.63 2.27 24.11
C HIS A 177 -8.39 2.06 23.24
N ILE A 178 -7.61 3.13 23.09
CA ILE A 178 -6.24 3.10 22.53
C ILE A 178 -5.27 3.61 23.58
N VAL A 179 -4.17 2.89 23.82
CA VAL A 179 -3.16 3.22 24.83
C VAL A 179 -1.78 3.31 24.20
N ALA A 180 -0.98 4.29 24.62
CA ALA A 180 0.44 4.35 24.28
C ALA A 180 1.26 4.72 25.51
N VAL A 181 2.04 3.77 26.03
CA VAL A 181 2.87 3.97 27.22
C VAL A 181 4.30 4.26 26.79
N ASP A 182 4.77 5.46 27.10
CA ASP A 182 6.19 5.85 27.09
C ASP A 182 6.90 5.74 25.73
N ASN A 183 6.16 6.01 24.66
CA ASN A 183 6.69 5.87 23.31
C ASN A 183 6.20 6.93 22.30
N LEU A 184 5.08 7.61 22.59
CA LEU A 184 4.39 8.47 21.63
C LEU A 184 5.28 9.62 21.12
N TYR A 185 6.15 10.17 21.98
CA TYR A 185 7.10 11.22 21.61
C TYR A 185 8.10 10.85 20.51
N HIS A 186 8.21 9.58 20.13
CA HIS A 186 9.06 9.14 19.02
C HIS A 186 8.35 9.05 17.66
N TYR A 187 7.02 9.17 17.61
CA TYR A 187 6.20 8.97 16.41
C TYR A 187 5.55 10.26 15.91
N ASP A 188 4.90 10.25 14.74
CA ASP A 188 4.07 11.38 14.31
C ASP A 188 2.82 11.48 15.20
N LYS A 189 2.88 12.34 16.23
CA LYS A 189 1.78 12.56 17.19
C LYS A 189 0.50 13.02 16.48
N THR A 190 0.63 13.86 15.46
CA THR A 190 -0.52 14.41 14.75
C THR A 190 -1.24 13.30 14.00
N GLY A 191 -0.48 12.50 13.26
CA GLY A 191 -1.00 11.32 12.58
C GLY A 191 -1.63 10.32 13.56
N PHE A 192 -0.95 10.01 14.66
CA PHE A 192 -1.44 9.09 15.69
C PHE A 192 -2.80 9.50 16.27
N PHE A 193 -3.00 10.77 16.66
CA PHE A 193 -4.27 11.21 17.23
C PHE A 193 -5.41 11.25 16.21
N GLN A 194 -5.11 11.61 14.95
CA GLN A 194 -6.07 11.51 13.86
C GLN A 194 -6.50 10.06 13.61
N ASP A 195 -5.54 9.14 13.68
CA ASP A 195 -5.78 7.69 13.54
C ASP A 195 -6.60 7.14 14.71
N CYS A 196 -6.34 7.61 15.94
CA CYS A 196 -7.14 7.27 17.12
C CYS A 196 -8.59 7.73 16.96
N CYS A 197 -8.81 8.98 16.57
CA CYS A 197 -10.15 9.50 16.31
C CYS A 197 -10.86 8.71 15.19
N ARG A 198 -10.13 8.22 14.19
CA ARG A 198 -10.68 7.37 13.13
C ARG A 198 -11.09 6.00 13.63
N LEU A 199 -10.27 5.33 14.44
CA LEU A 199 -10.54 3.96 14.87
C LEU A 199 -11.56 3.86 16.02
N LEU A 200 -11.48 4.78 16.98
CA LEU A 200 -12.35 4.75 18.16
C LEU A 200 -13.79 5.17 17.78
N PRO A 201 -14.83 4.54 18.36
CA PRO A 201 -16.19 5.07 18.24
C PRO A 201 -16.32 6.42 18.96
N VAL A 202 -17.40 7.16 18.72
CA VAL A 202 -17.74 8.33 19.55
C VAL A 202 -17.88 7.86 21.00
N GLY A 203 -17.22 8.56 21.93
CA GLY A 203 -17.07 8.17 23.34
C GLY A 203 -15.87 7.27 23.64
N GLY A 204 -15.22 6.68 22.62
CA GLY A 204 -13.99 5.91 22.80
C GLY A 204 -12.85 6.77 23.33
N VAL A 205 -11.89 6.15 24.02
CA VAL A 205 -10.87 6.85 24.82
C VAL A 205 -9.45 6.56 24.34
N VAL A 206 -8.61 7.60 24.30
CA VAL A 206 -7.18 7.48 24.09
C VAL A 206 -6.44 7.93 25.35
N SER A 207 -5.54 7.10 25.87
CA SER A 207 -4.73 7.39 27.06
C SER A 207 -3.25 7.18 26.76
N VAL A 208 -2.44 8.21 26.91
CA VAL A 208 -1.02 8.18 26.55
C VAL A 208 -0.15 8.81 27.62
N SER A 209 1.08 8.32 27.80
CA SER A 209 2.12 9.13 28.42
C SER A 209 3.00 9.81 27.39
N ASP A 210 3.43 11.03 27.72
CA ASP A 210 4.23 11.83 26.81
C ASP A 210 5.17 12.82 27.52
N VAL A 211 6.22 13.24 26.80
CA VAL A 211 7.12 14.30 27.24
C VAL A 211 6.70 15.61 26.59
N VAL A 212 6.37 16.60 27.42
CA VAL A 212 6.01 17.96 26.99
C VAL A 212 7.07 18.97 27.41
N ILE A 213 7.18 20.05 26.65
CA ILE A 213 8.08 21.17 26.98
C ILE A 213 7.31 22.27 27.70
N ARG A 214 7.96 22.95 28.63
CA ARG A 214 7.37 24.12 29.30
C ARG A 214 7.48 25.38 28.41
N PRO A 215 6.55 26.34 28.51
CA PRO A 215 6.69 27.63 27.84
C PRO A 215 8.04 28.29 28.14
N GLY A 216 8.67 28.88 27.13
CA GLY A 216 10.00 29.49 27.28
C GLY A 216 11.18 28.50 27.28
N THR A 217 10.96 27.22 26.97
CA THR A 217 12.03 26.22 26.86
C THR A 217 13.12 26.67 25.88
N PRO A 218 14.40 26.78 26.31
CA PRO A 218 15.51 27.22 25.47
C PRO A 218 15.76 26.32 24.25
N TRP A 219 16.30 26.89 23.19
CA TRP A 219 16.63 26.17 21.95
C TRP A 219 17.58 24.98 22.17
N TRP A 220 18.50 25.09 23.14
CA TRP A 220 19.47 24.04 23.42
C TRP A 220 18.79 22.80 24.04
N VAL A 221 17.75 22.98 24.85
CA VAL A 221 16.95 21.87 25.41
C VAL A 221 16.20 21.15 24.29
N ARG A 222 15.55 21.91 23.39
CA ARG A 222 14.90 21.35 22.20
C ARG A 222 15.91 20.57 21.35
N LYS A 223 17.13 21.08 21.19
CA LYS A 223 18.20 20.38 20.45
C LYS A 223 18.59 19.08 21.14
N VAL A 224 18.70 19.06 22.48
CA VAL A 224 18.94 17.84 23.25
C VAL A 224 17.83 16.82 22.99
N LEU A 225 16.54 17.18 23.09
CA LEU A 225 15.42 16.28 22.79
C LEU A 225 15.47 15.70 21.37
N SER A 226 15.75 16.54 20.37
CA SER A 226 15.93 16.08 18.98
C SER A 226 17.05 15.06 18.84
N CYS A 227 18.15 15.26 19.56
CA CYS A 227 19.28 14.34 19.58
C CYS A 227 18.98 13.02 20.30
N THR A 228 18.00 12.98 21.21
CA THR A 228 17.52 11.75 21.86
C THR A 228 16.41 11.03 21.08
N GLY A 229 16.17 11.43 19.83
CA GLY A 229 15.17 10.80 18.96
C GLY A 229 13.74 11.32 19.13
N ILE A 230 13.54 12.46 19.79
CA ILE A 230 12.23 13.13 19.87
C ILE A 230 12.20 14.26 18.82
N PRO A 231 11.53 14.09 17.67
CA PRO A 231 11.61 15.04 16.58
C PRO A 231 11.05 16.41 16.98
N ALA A 232 11.58 17.48 16.37
CA ALA A 232 11.20 18.85 16.71
C ALA A 232 9.69 19.12 16.55
N CYS A 233 9.02 18.44 15.61
CA CYS A 233 7.58 18.51 15.43
C CYS A 233 6.76 17.98 16.62
N ASN A 234 7.39 17.26 17.56
CA ASN A 234 6.78 16.67 18.76
C ASN A 234 7.04 17.46 20.05
N HIS A 235 7.78 18.59 19.98
CA HIS A 235 8.07 19.42 21.15
C HIS A 235 6.86 20.30 21.50
N TRP A 236 5.78 19.66 21.93
CA TRP A 236 4.51 20.31 22.26
C TRP A 236 4.52 20.80 23.70
N THR A 237 3.92 21.95 23.91
CA THR A 237 3.47 22.44 25.22
C THR A 237 2.10 21.85 25.56
N ASP A 238 1.67 21.94 26.83
CA ASP A 238 0.33 21.52 27.27
C ASP A 238 -0.80 22.24 26.50
N ALA A 239 -0.60 23.53 26.20
CA ALA A 239 -1.55 24.33 25.41
C ALA A 239 -1.68 23.82 23.97
N GLU A 240 -0.54 23.55 23.30
CA GLU A 240 -0.54 22.97 21.95
C GLU A 240 -1.16 21.56 21.94
N TYR A 241 -0.99 20.79 23.01
CA TYR A 241 -1.63 19.49 23.16
C TYR A 241 -3.15 19.60 23.07
N ARG A 242 -3.74 20.55 23.82
CA ARG A 242 -5.18 20.78 23.83
C ARG A 242 -5.72 21.20 22.46
N GLU A 243 -5.05 22.15 21.80
CA GLU A 243 -5.44 22.61 20.46
C GLU A 243 -5.36 21.49 19.42
N ARG A 244 -4.27 20.70 19.43
CA ARG A 244 -4.05 19.65 18.43
C ARG A 244 -4.97 18.44 18.64
N LEU A 245 -5.30 18.10 19.89
CA LEU A 245 -6.32 17.10 20.17
C LEU A 245 -7.69 17.55 19.65
N ALA A 246 -8.09 18.78 19.93
CA ALA A 246 -9.36 19.32 19.44
C ALA A 246 -9.42 19.33 17.90
N ALA A 247 -8.32 19.73 17.24
CA ALA A 247 -8.21 19.69 15.78
C ALA A 247 -8.29 18.27 15.18
N ALA A 248 -7.95 17.24 15.97
CA ALA A 248 -8.09 15.84 15.58
C ALA A 248 -9.51 15.27 15.88
N GLY A 249 -10.42 16.03 16.50
CA GLY A 249 -11.74 15.55 16.94
C GLY A 249 -11.75 14.91 18.33
N LEU A 250 -10.69 15.10 19.11
CA LEU A 250 -10.54 14.56 20.46
C LEU A 250 -10.74 15.65 21.52
N GLN A 251 -11.57 15.38 22.52
CA GLN A 251 -11.76 16.23 23.68
C GLN A 251 -10.85 15.76 24.81
N LEU A 252 -9.96 16.65 25.28
CA LEU A 252 -9.12 16.42 26.44
C LEU A 252 -9.99 16.20 27.69
N LYS A 253 -9.90 15.02 28.32
CA LYS A 253 -10.52 14.73 29.62
C LYS A 253 -9.60 15.10 30.76
N SER A 254 -8.32 14.77 30.64
CA SER A 254 -7.33 15.07 31.66
C SER A 254 -5.90 15.16 31.11
N SER A 255 -5.09 15.98 31.79
CA SER A 255 -3.64 16.10 31.59
C SER A 255 -3.02 16.18 32.98
N LYS A 256 -2.30 15.11 33.38
CA LYS A 256 -1.71 14.96 34.73
C LYS A 256 -0.19 14.89 34.61
N SER A 257 0.52 15.80 35.27
CA SER A 257 1.98 15.68 35.42
C SER A 257 2.32 14.54 36.38
N LEU A 258 3.29 13.72 35.99
CA LEU A 258 3.91 12.69 36.84
C LEU A 258 5.28 13.12 37.36
N GLU A 259 5.72 14.36 37.11
CA GLU A 259 6.97 14.86 37.68
C GLU A 259 6.82 15.12 39.20
N PRO A 260 7.86 14.85 40.00
CA PRO A 260 9.23 14.47 39.63
C PRO A 260 9.46 12.95 39.56
N PHE A 261 8.43 12.13 39.42
CA PHE A 261 8.52 10.68 39.63
C PHE A 261 9.01 9.90 38.40
N VAL A 262 9.13 10.52 37.21
CA VAL A 262 9.58 9.83 35.99
C VAL A 262 10.94 10.35 35.54
N LEU A 263 11.01 11.57 35.00
CA LEU A 263 12.23 12.08 34.35
C LEU A 263 13.36 12.36 35.33
N ALA A 264 13.08 12.75 36.58
CA ALA A 264 14.11 13.05 37.57
C ALA A 264 14.99 11.84 37.96
N MET A 265 14.56 10.62 37.63
CA MET A 265 15.39 9.41 37.75
C MET A 265 16.45 9.33 36.63
N TRP A 266 16.14 9.85 35.45
CA TRP A 266 16.92 9.63 34.23
C TRP A 266 17.68 10.86 33.75
N LEU A 267 17.19 12.06 34.06
CA LEU A 267 17.68 13.33 33.56
C LEU A 267 18.25 14.23 34.68
N PRO A 268 19.27 15.04 34.38
CA PRO A 268 19.78 16.03 35.31
C PRO A 268 18.72 17.12 35.59
N ARG A 269 18.72 17.65 36.82
CA ARG A 269 17.77 18.68 37.28
C ARG A 269 17.67 19.90 36.34
N VAL A 270 18.77 20.28 35.69
CA VAL A 270 18.84 21.40 34.73
C VAL A 270 17.97 21.18 33.48
N LEU A 271 17.73 19.92 33.09
CA LEU A 271 16.82 19.55 32.01
C LEU A 271 15.39 19.42 32.53
N CYS A 272 15.19 18.76 33.68
CA CYS A 272 13.87 18.54 34.28
C CYS A 272 13.09 19.84 34.54
N GLN A 273 13.76 20.98 34.75
CA GLN A 273 13.06 22.27 34.93
C GLN A 273 12.33 22.75 33.66
N TYR A 274 12.70 22.27 32.47
CA TYR A 274 12.08 22.66 31.19
C TYR A 274 11.13 21.60 30.63
N LEU A 275 11.13 20.40 31.20
CA LEU A 275 10.39 19.26 30.69
C LEU A 275 9.35 18.82 31.72
N ASP A 276 8.22 18.35 31.21
CA ASP A 276 7.23 17.63 31.99
C ASP A 276 7.00 16.25 31.39
N TYR A 277 6.57 15.32 32.24
CA TYR A 277 6.13 14.01 31.84
C TYR A 277 4.66 13.88 32.21
N VAL A 278 3.79 13.84 31.20
CA VAL A 278 2.35 13.94 31.39
C VAL A 278 1.65 12.66 30.99
N VAL A 279 0.56 12.35 31.68
CA VAL A 279 -0.47 11.41 31.22
C VAL A 279 -1.61 12.24 30.65
N VAL A 280 -1.95 11.97 29.40
CA VAL A 280 -3.02 12.65 28.67
C VAL A 280 -4.10 11.63 28.35
N THR A 281 -5.32 11.89 28.83
CA THR A 281 -6.51 11.11 28.45
C THR A 281 -7.48 12.00 27.69
N ALA A 282 -7.93 11.54 26.53
CA ALA A 282 -8.88 12.23 25.68
C ALA A 282 -9.95 11.27 25.17
N THR A 283 -11.13 11.80 24.80
CA THR A 283 -12.23 11.01 24.22
C THR A 283 -12.58 11.52 22.83
N VAL A 284 -13.12 10.65 21.99
CA VAL A 284 -13.72 11.05 20.71
C VAL A 284 -15.06 11.72 20.98
N GLU A 285 -15.11 13.05 20.91
CA GLU A 285 -16.35 13.80 21.09
C GLU A 285 -17.19 13.80 19.81
N SER A 286 -16.55 13.93 18.65
CA SER A 286 -17.19 13.88 17.35
C SER A 286 -16.21 13.41 16.29
N LYS A 287 -16.74 12.82 15.22
CA LYS A 287 -15.95 12.49 14.02
C LYS A 287 -15.88 13.73 13.15
N PRO A 288 -14.69 14.19 12.72
CA PRO A 288 -14.60 15.28 11.77
C PRO A 288 -15.33 14.91 10.48
N SER A 289 -16.21 15.81 9.99
CA SER A 289 -16.91 15.59 8.72
C SER A 289 -15.91 15.61 7.57
N ARG A 290 -15.89 14.54 6.77
CA ARG A 290 -14.99 14.44 5.62
C ARG A 290 -15.72 14.81 4.34
N PRO A 291 -15.02 15.40 3.35
CA PRO A 291 -15.63 15.61 2.04
C PRO A 291 -16.04 14.26 1.43
N LYS A 292 -17.17 14.23 0.74
CA LYS A 292 -17.71 13.03 0.09
C LYS A 292 -17.19 12.92 -1.33
N ALA A 293 -16.66 11.75 -1.67
CA ALA A 293 -16.23 11.44 -3.03
C ALA A 293 -17.07 10.29 -3.63
N ALA A 294 -17.62 10.51 -4.81
CA ALA A 294 -18.22 9.45 -5.62
C ALA A 294 -17.19 8.95 -6.64
N VAL A 295 -17.08 7.63 -6.79
CA VAL A 295 -16.29 7.00 -7.85
C VAL A 295 -17.22 6.16 -8.73
N ILE A 296 -17.36 6.54 -9.99
CA ILE A 296 -18.26 5.88 -10.94
C ILE A 296 -17.45 4.91 -11.81
N GLY A 297 -17.68 3.62 -11.62
CA GLY A 297 -16.93 2.52 -12.22
C GLY A 297 -16.05 1.81 -11.20
N SER A 298 -16.18 0.48 -11.10
CA SER A 298 -15.43 -0.36 -10.15
C SER A 298 -14.40 -1.27 -10.82
N GLY A 299 -13.90 -0.85 -12.00
CA GLY A 299 -12.71 -1.43 -12.60
C GLY A 299 -11.43 -1.04 -11.84
N MET A 300 -10.27 -1.44 -12.38
CA MET A 300 -8.96 -1.18 -11.76
C MET A 300 -8.78 0.29 -11.35
N SER A 301 -9.01 1.24 -12.27
CA SER A 301 -8.81 2.66 -11.99
C SER A 301 -9.72 3.18 -10.87
N GLY A 302 -11.00 2.82 -10.89
CA GLY A 302 -11.96 3.28 -9.89
C GLY A 302 -11.67 2.74 -8.49
N LEU A 303 -11.41 1.43 -8.37
CA LEU A 303 -11.09 0.82 -7.07
C LEU A 303 -9.81 1.38 -6.48
N VAL A 304 -8.79 1.61 -7.31
CA VAL A 304 -7.52 2.21 -6.87
C VAL A 304 -7.68 3.68 -6.49
N THR A 305 -8.47 4.47 -7.24
CA THR A 305 -8.77 5.85 -6.86
C THR A 305 -9.52 5.89 -5.53
N ALA A 306 -10.53 5.04 -5.37
CA ALA A 306 -11.28 4.93 -4.12
C ALA A 306 -10.38 4.53 -2.93
N HIS A 307 -9.39 3.66 -3.18
CA HIS A 307 -8.37 3.30 -2.21
C HIS A 307 -7.55 4.52 -1.77
N TYR A 308 -6.98 5.28 -2.71
CA TYR A 308 -6.18 6.48 -2.38
C TYR A 308 -7.00 7.60 -1.73
N LEU A 309 -8.27 7.76 -2.09
CA LEU A 309 -9.15 8.77 -1.49
C LEU A 309 -9.65 8.40 -0.09
N SER A 310 -9.59 7.13 0.30
CA SER A 310 -10.16 6.65 1.57
C SER A 310 -9.51 7.23 2.82
N ASP A 311 -8.35 7.88 2.73
CA ASP A 311 -7.72 8.52 3.88
C ASP A 311 -8.15 9.98 4.06
N THR A 312 -8.72 10.61 3.03
CA THR A 312 -9.12 12.01 3.03
C THR A 312 -10.62 12.23 2.84
N HIS A 313 -11.31 11.32 2.14
CA HIS A 313 -12.72 11.45 1.75
C HIS A 313 -13.58 10.28 2.22
N ASP A 314 -14.88 10.52 2.40
CA ASP A 314 -15.88 9.46 2.53
C ASP A 314 -16.27 8.97 1.14
N VAL A 315 -15.79 7.79 0.76
CA VAL A 315 -15.88 7.31 -0.62
C VAL A 315 -17.06 6.36 -0.83
N THR A 316 -17.88 6.65 -1.85
CA THR A 316 -18.90 5.73 -2.38
C THR A 316 -18.53 5.33 -3.81
N ILE A 317 -18.48 4.03 -4.08
CA ILE A 317 -18.22 3.46 -5.40
C ILE A 317 -19.55 3.05 -6.03
N PHE A 318 -19.75 3.40 -7.29
CA PHE A 318 -20.94 3.07 -8.08
C PHE A 318 -20.56 2.16 -9.24
N GLU A 319 -21.25 1.03 -9.37
CA GLU A 319 -21.07 0.06 -10.44
C GLU A 319 -22.41 -0.27 -11.09
N SER A 320 -22.44 -0.21 -12.41
CA SER A 320 -23.61 -0.53 -13.22
C SER A 320 -23.95 -2.01 -13.23
N ARG A 321 -22.92 -2.88 -13.18
CA ARG A 321 -23.07 -4.34 -13.15
C ARG A 321 -23.48 -4.82 -11.76
N ALA A 322 -24.02 -6.04 -11.66
CA ALA A 322 -24.46 -6.64 -10.40
C ALA A 322 -23.29 -6.89 -9.41
N GLU A 323 -22.08 -7.03 -9.92
CA GLU A 323 -20.86 -7.29 -9.17
C GLU A 323 -19.79 -6.25 -9.51
N ALA A 324 -18.76 -6.15 -8.67
CA ALA A 324 -17.62 -5.27 -8.91
C ALA A 324 -16.86 -5.63 -10.21
N GLY A 325 -16.33 -4.60 -10.86
CA GLY A 325 -15.89 -4.65 -12.25
C GLY A 325 -14.50 -5.25 -12.48
N LEU A 326 -13.55 -5.12 -11.53
CA LEU A 326 -12.17 -5.56 -11.72
C LEU A 326 -12.05 -7.08 -11.97
N ALA A 327 -12.78 -7.89 -11.20
CA ALA A 327 -12.82 -9.35 -11.32
C ALA A 327 -14.07 -9.87 -12.04
N GLY A 328 -15.03 -9.01 -12.38
CA GLY A 328 -16.37 -9.41 -12.87
C GLY A 328 -16.41 -10.12 -14.22
N LEU A 329 -15.27 -10.37 -14.88
CA LEU A 329 -15.17 -11.17 -16.09
C LEU A 329 -14.65 -12.60 -15.86
N GLU A 330 -14.31 -13.01 -14.64
CA GLU A 330 -13.75 -14.34 -14.33
C GLU A 330 -14.60 -15.52 -14.85
N ALA A 331 -13.96 -16.63 -15.21
CA ALA A 331 -14.62 -17.91 -15.47
C ALA A 331 -14.51 -18.83 -14.25
N ARG A 332 -15.59 -19.55 -13.94
CA ARG A 332 -15.64 -20.52 -12.83
C ARG A 332 -15.77 -21.93 -13.39
N LEU A 333 -14.84 -22.80 -12.99
CA LEU A 333 -14.85 -24.20 -13.38
C LEU A 333 -15.73 -25.04 -12.44
N PRO A 334 -16.17 -26.24 -12.86
CA PRO A 334 -16.99 -27.12 -12.01
C PRO A 334 -16.35 -27.52 -10.68
N ASN A 335 -15.01 -27.57 -10.62
CA ASN A 335 -14.26 -27.88 -9.40
C ASN A 335 -14.09 -26.67 -8.46
N GLY A 336 -14.66 -25.51 -8.81
CA GLY A 336 -14.58 -24.27 -8.03
C GLY A 336 -13.37 -23.39 -8.35
N SER A 337 -12.43 -23.85 -9.20
CA SER A 337 -11.30 -23.03 -9.66
C SER A 337 -11.79 -21.82 -10.46
N VAL A 338 -11.10 -20.69 -10.28
CA VAL A 338 -11.42 -19.41 -10.92
C VAL A 338 -10.31 -19.04 -11.88
N ILE A 339 -10.69 -18.63 -13.09
CA ILE A 339 -9.78 -18.15 -14.14
C ILE A 339 -10.02 -16.66 -14.36
N ASP A 340 -8.96 -15.87 -14.21
CA ASP A 340 -8.96 -14.43 -14.47
C ASP A 340 -9.14 -14.14 -15.96
N ILE A 341 -10.09 -13.25 -16.32
CA ILE A 341 -10.26 -12.80 -17.71
C ILE A 341 -10.10 -11.27 -17.82
N PRO A 342 -9.22 -10.76 -18.70
CA PRO A 342 -8.13 -11.52 -19.31
C PRO A 342 -7.11 -11.95 -18.26
N LEU A 343 -6.29 -12.94 -18.60
CA LEU A 343 -5.11 -13.28 -17.81
C LEU A 343 -4.17 -12.07 -17.67
N ARG A 344 -3.63 -11.89 -16.46
CA ARG A 344 -2.81 -10.71 -16.10
C ARG A 344 -1.34 -11.10 -15.95
N MET A 345 -0.62 -11.08 -17.07
CA MET A 345 0.83 -11.29 -17.11
C MET A 345 1.56 -10.00 -16.70
N ILE A 346 2.25 -10.02 -15.56
CA ILE A 346 2.86 -8.84 -14.95
C ILE A 346 4.38 -8.94 -15.05
N GLU A 347 4.98 -8.04 -15.83
CA GLU A 347 6.43 -7.84 -15.88
C GLU A 347 6.85 -6.74 -14.88
N PRO A 348 7.55 -7.06 -13.78
CA PRO A 348 7.81 -6.09 -12.71
C PRO A 348 8.46 -4.77 -13.13
N HIS A 349 9.25 -4.79 -14.22
CA HIS A 349 9.92 -3.60 -14.73
C HIS A 349 8.99 -2.61 -15.44
N TYR A 350 7.94 -3.10 -16.11
CA TYR A 350 6.95 -2.24 -16.76
C TYR A 350 5.77 -1.89 -15.83
N TRP A 351 5.31 -2.86 -15.02
CA TRP A 351 4.17 -2.73 -14.12
C TRP A 351 4.56 -2.26 -12.71
N GLY A 352 5.44 -1.27 -12.61
CA GLY A 352 6.02 -0.83 -11.34
C GLY A 352 4.97 -0.33 -10.33
N SER A 353 3.97 0.43 -10.79
CA SER A 353 2.90 0.96 -9.94
C SER A 353 1.99 -0.16 -9.45
N LEU A 354 1.60 -1.08 -10.34
CA LEU A 354 0.79 -2.25 -9.97
C LEU A 354 1.50 -3.15 -8.96
N VAL A 355 2.79 -3.43 -9.17
CA VAL A 355 3.58 -4.25 -8.24
C VAL A 355 3.70 -3.58 -6.88
N THR A 356 3.88 -2.25 -6.85
CA THR A 356 3.93 -1.48 -5.60
C THR A 356 2.58 -1.54 -4.88
N LEU A 357 1.47 -1.31 -5.59
CA LEU A 357 0.12 -1.41 -5.04
C LEU A 357 -0.15 -2.79 -4.42
N CYS A 358 0.18 -3.88 -5.12
CA CYS A 358 0.00 -5.23 -4.58
C CYS A 358 0.85 -5.47 -3.32
N LYS A 359 2.09 -4.96 -3.28
CA LYS A 359 2.95 -5.05 -2.09
C LYS A 359 2.36 -4.29 -0.91
N ASP A 360 1.87 -3.08 -1.14
CA ASP A 360 1.26 -2.22 -0.10
C ASP A 360 -0.01 -2.87 0.47
N LEU A 361 -0.83 -3.46 -0.41
CA LEU A 361 -2.04 -4.21 -0.03
C LEU A 361 -1.76 -5.65 0.45
N ARG A 362 -0.50 -6.09 0.48
CA ARG A 362 -0.09 -7.48 0.78
C ARG A 362 -0.83 -8.52 -0.07
N VAL A 363 -1.18 -8.18 -1.30
CA VAL A 363 -1.74 -9.09 -2.28
C VAL A 363 -0.59 -9.93 -2.86
N PRO A 364 -0.62 -11.26 -2.74
CA PRO A 364 0.47 -12.10 -3.20
C PRO A 364 0.65 -12.02 -4.72
N LEU A 365 1.90 -11.82 -5.14
CA LEU A 365 2.34 -11.97 -6.52
C LEU A 365 3.21 -13.23 -6.60
N VAL A 366 2.83 -14.16 -7.48
CA VAL A 366 3.53 -15.44 -7.67
C VAL A 366 4.05 -15.56 -9.09
N ASN A 367 5.06 -16.40 -9.29
CA ASN A 367 5.55 -16.70 -10.63
C ASN A 367 4.49 -17.46 -11.44
N SER A 368 4.44 -17.17 -12.73
CA SER A 368 3.66 -17.84 -13.76
C SER A 368 4.56 -18.10 -14.96
N TYR A 369 4.30 -19.18 -15.70
CA TYR A 369 5.15 -19.54 -16.82
C TYR A 369 4.85 -18.69 -18.06
N TYR A 370 5.91 -18.29 -18.75
CA TYR A 370 5.87 -17.47 -19.96
C TYR A 370 6.71 -18.14 -21.06
N THR A 371 6.35 -19.37 -21.42
CA THR A 371 6.91 -20.09 -22.56
C THR A 371 6.03 -19.87 -23.79
N THR A 372 6.62 -19.81 -24.98
CA THR A 372 5.92 -19.42 -26.21
C THR A 372 6.09 -20.44 -27.32
N CYS A 373 5.02 -20.68 -28.09
CA CYS A 373 5.05 -21.42 -29.35
C CYS A 373 4.37 -20.56 -30.43
N VAL A 374 5.08 -20.28 -31.52
CA VAL A 374 4.49 -19.78 -32.77
C VAL A 374 4.24 -20.98 -33.66
N TYR A 375 3.04 -21.13 -34.22
CA TYR A 375 2.66 -22.30 -35.00
C TYR A 375 1.80 -21.91 -36.21
N SER A 376 1.64 -22.87 -37.12
CA SER A 376 0.68 -22.87 -38.23
C SER A 376 -0.28 -24.05 -38.07
N ASP A 377 -1.31 -24.15 -38.90
CA ASP A 377 -2.24 -25.29 -38.89
C ASP A 377 -1.57 -26.67 -39.08
N LYS A 378 -0.33 -26.70 -39.57
CA LYS A 378 0.38 -27.93 -39.88
C LYS A 378 1.46 -28.28 -38.86
N GLU A 379 2.15 -27.28 -38.31
CA GLU A 379 3.34 -27.51 -37.48
C GLU A 379 3.68 -26.31 -36.58
N ALA A 380 4.48 -26.58 -35.54
CA ALA A 380 5.13 -25.55 -34.75
C ALA A 380 6.26 -24.90 -35.56
N LEU A 381 6.22 -23.57 -35.66
CA LEU A 381 7.18 -22.78 -36.41
C LEU A 381 8.34 -22.29 -35.54
N VAL A 382 8.09 -21.91 -34.28
CA VAL A 382 9.13 -21.45 -33.34
C VAL A 382 8.72 -21.78 -31.90
N LYS A 383 9.65 -22.32 -31.09
CA LYS A 383 9.43 -22.58 -29.65
C LYS A 383 10.41 -21.81 -28.78
N SER A 384 9.97 -21.38 -27.59
CA SER A 384 10.82 -20.66 -26.62
C SER A 384 12.07 -21.44 -26.22
N ASP A 385 11.93 -22.75 -26.13
CA ASP A 385 12.96 -23.67 -25.62
C ASP A 385 14.00 -23.97 -26.71
N ASP A 386 13.61 -23.75 -27.98
CA ASP A 386 14.42 -23.90 -29.20
C ASP A 386 14.80 -22.53 -29.80
N GLN A 387 14.66 -21.41 -29.08
CA GLN A 387 14.93 -20.09 -29.65
C GLN A 387 16.39 -19.95 -30.14
N HIS A 388 17.34 -20.62 -29.48
CA HIS A 388 18.73 -20.67 -29.93
C HIS A 388 18.88 -21.37 -31.30
N TRP A 389 18.05 -22.39 -31.57
CA TRP A 389 18.02 -23.12 -32.84
C TRP A 389 17.37 -22.30 -33.98
N HIS A 390 16.25 -21.62 -33.73
CA HIS A 390 15.63 -20.74 -34.75
C HIS A 390 16.49 -19.54 -35.15
N ILE A 391 17.19 -18.95 -34.17
CA ILE A 391 18.17 -17.88 -34.43
C ILE A 391 19.31 -18.38 -35.32
N SER A 392 19.72 -19.64 -35.16
CA SER A 392 20.78 -20.26 -35.97
C SER A 392 20.33 -20.61 -37.40
N GLN A 393 19.03 -20.85 -37.63
CA GLN A 393 18.48 -21.15 -38.96
C GLN A 393 18.10 -19.91 -39.78
N HIS A 394 17.90 -18.74 -39.15
CA HIS A 394 17.61 -17.47 -39.83
C HIS A 394 18.68 -16.41 -39.53
N PRO A 395 19.88 -16.50 -40.16
CA PRO A 395 20.97 -15.55 -39.93
C PRO A 395 20.60 -14.09 -40.27
N SER A 396 19.67 -13.86 -41.20
CA SER A 396 19.06 -12.54 -41.47
C SER A 396 18.29 -11.99 -40.28
N ALA A 397 17.49 -12.83 -39.62
CA ALA A 397 16.72 -12.48 -38.43
C ALA A 397 17.64 -12.22 -37.22
N LEU A 398 18.74 -12.96 -37.07
CA LEU A 398 19.77 -12.68 -36.06
C LEU A 398 20.44 -11.33 -36.31
N MET A 399 20.86 -11.04 -37.55
CA MET A 399 21.51 -9.78 -37.90
C MET A 399 20.53 -8.59 -37.79
N GLY A 400 19.25 -8.80 -38.13
CA GLY A 400 18.15 -7.86 -37.91
C GLY A 400 17.87 -7.62 -36.43
N ARG A 401 17.85 -8.67 -35.60
CA ARG A 401 17.77 -8.57 -34.13
C ARG A 401 18.95 -7.82 -33.54
N LEU A 402 20.17 -8.13 -33.96
CA LEU A 402 21.36 -7.44 -33.48
C LEU A 402 21.31 -5.96 -33.85
N ARG A 403 20.92 -5.62 -35.08
CA ARG A 403 20.74 -4.23 -35.52
C ARG A 403 19.60 -3.53 -34.79
N ALA A 404 18.43 -4.16 -34.66
CA ALA A 404 17.28 -3.59 -33.95
C ALA A 404 17.58 -3.43 -32.45
N ALA A 405 18.23 -4.40 -31.82
CA ALA A 405 18.67 -4.35 -30.43
C ALA A 405 19.74 -3.30 -30.20
N LEU A 406 20.81 -3.27 -31.01
CA LEU A 406 21.83 -2.23 -30.95
C LEU A 406 21.22 -0.84 -31.16
N ARG A 407 20.24 -0.69 -32.05
CA ARG A 407 19.56 0.59 -32.32
C ARG A 407 18.56 0.98 -31.22
N LEU A 408 17.84 0.02 -30.63
CA LEU A 408 17.00 0.24 -29.43
C LEU A 408 17.86 0.64 -28.22
N LEU A 409 19.08 0.10 -28.12
CA LEU A 409 20.10 0.47 -27.12
C LEU A 409 20.76 1.84 -27.42
N TRP A 410 20.81 2.27 -28.69
CA TRP A 410 21.37 3.57 -29.12
C TRP A 410 20.41 4.76 -28.97
N ASN A 411 19.25 4.57 -28.34
CA ASN A 411 18.34 5.64 -27.94
C ASN A 411 17.69 6.43 -29.12
N TYR A 412 17.41 5.78 -30.25
CA TYR A 412 16.61 6.40 -31.32
C TYR A 412 15.23 6.76 -30.78
N LYS A 413 14.93 8.07 -30.76
CA LYS A 413 13.64 8.61 -30.35
C LYS A 413 12.67 8.57 -31.53
N ALA A 414 11.40 8.35 -31.23
CA ALA A 414 10.33 8.65 -32.18
C ALA A 414 10.26 10.17 -32.38
N LEU A 415 9.94 10.58 -33.61
CA LEU A 415 9.55 11.96 -33.88
C LEU A 415 8.14 12.21 -33.30
N GLU A 416 7.82 13.48 -33.07
CA GLU A 416 6.49 13.86 -32.60
C GLU A 416 5.44 13.50 -33.66
N GLY A 417 4.35 12.87 -33.22
CA GLY A 417 3.28 12.42 -34.12
C GLY A 417 3.64 11.24 -35.04
N GLU A 418 4.78 10.59 -34.85
CA GLU A 418 5.21 9.47 -35.70
C GLU A 418 4.56 8.14 -35.28
N THR A 419 4.01 7.42 -36.25
CA THR A 419 3.49 6.05 -36.10
C THR A 419 4.60 5.01 -36.08
N LEU A 420 4.32 3.81 -35.57
CA LEU A 420 5.28 2.72 -35.54
C LEU A 420 5.75 2.35 -36.96
N ALA A 421 4.82 2.29 -37.93
CA ALA A 421 5.15 2.01 -39.32
C ALA A 421 6.11 3.05 -39.92
N GLU A 422 5.84 4.35 -39.73
CA GLU A 422 6.72 5.42 -40.22
C GLU A 422 8.11 5.34 -39.59
N TRP A 423 8.18 5.09 -38.28
CA TRP A 423 9.44 4.91 -37.58
C TRP A 423 10.22 3.71 -38.13
N LEU A 424 9.56 2.57 -38.33
CA LEU A 424 10.17 1.36 -38.89
C LEU A 424 10.66 1.57 -40.32
N HIS A 425 9.88 2.24 -41.17
CA HIS A 425 10.29 2.60 -42.53
C HIS A 425 11.53 3.49 -42.51
N ARG A 426 11.50 4.57 -41.72
CA ARG A 426 12.64 5.51 -41.57
C ARG A 426 13.93 4.83 -41.11
N HIS A 427 13.81 3.70 -40.42
CA HIS A 427 14.93 2.92 -39.92
C HIS A 427 15.24 1.65 -40.73
N ASN A 428 14.54 1.40 -41.85
CA ASN A 428 14.65 0.20 -42.69
C ASN A 428 14.44 -1.11 -41.90
N LEU A 429 13.39 -1.14 -41.06
CA LEU A 429 13.04 -2.27 -40.20
C LEU A 429 11.65 -2.85 -40.50
N VAL A 430 10.84 -2.19 -41.32
CA VAL A 430 9.46 -2.61 -41.62
C VAL A 430 9.42 -4.01 -42.24
N ASP A 431 10.30 -4.31 -43.19
CA ASP A 431 10.36 -5.62 -43.88
C ASP A 431 11.28 -6.62 -43.16
N SER A 432 11.74 -6.29 -41.95
CA SER A 432 12.63 -7.21 -41.24
C SER A 432 11.88 -8.44 -40.75
N ASP A 433 12.50 -9.62 -40.88
CA ASP A 433 12.00 -10.87 -40.28
C ASP A 433 11.71 -10.68 -38.78
N TYR A 434 12.51 -9.86 -38.08
CA TYR A 434 12.26 -9.55 -36.68
C TYR A 434 10.90 -8.90 -36.46
N TYR A 435 10.56 -7.88 -37.25
CA TYR A 435 9.28 -7.19 -37.11
C TYR A 435 8.12 -8.07 -37.60
N GLN A 436 8.19 -8.55 -38.84
CA GLN A 436 7.11 -9.29 -39.49
C GLN A 436 6.86 -10.66 -38.85
N VAL A 437 7.91 -11.33 -38.35
CA VAL A 437 7.79 -12.66 -37.74
C VAL A 437 7.49 -12.59 -36.23
N TYR A 438 8.11 -11.65 -35.51
CA TYR A 438 8.09 -11.66 -34.04
C TYR A 438 7.38 -10.45 -33.44
N ALA A 439 7.90 -9.25 -33.65
CA ALA A 439 7.46 -8.08 -32.90
C ALA A 439 6.01 -7.67 -33.23
N ARG A 440 5.60 -7.76 -34.50
CA ARG A 440 4.24 -7.40 -34.94
C ARG A 440 3.18 -8.33 -34.34
N ARG A 441 3.44 -9.64 -34.32
CA ARG A 441 2.62 -10.64 -33.59
C ARG A 441 2.57 -10.35 -32.10
N HIS A 442 3.74 -10.08 -31.52
CA HIS A 442 3.87 -9.78 -30.08
C HIS A 442 3.21 -8.45 -29.66
N LEU A 443 3.06 -7.50 -30.56
CA LEU A 443 2.30 -6.28 -30.27
C LEU A 443 0.80 -6.50 -30.50
N SER A 444 0.42 -7.23 -31.55
CA SER A 444 -0.98 -7.54 -31.88
C SER A 444 -1.69 -8.29 -30.75
N TRP A 445 -1.09 -9.33 -30.16
CA TRP A 445 -1.72 -10.04 -29.03
C TRP A 445 -1.72 -9.21 -27.72
N VAL A 446 -0.66 -8.44 -27.40
CA VAL A 446 -0.60 -7.55 -26.21
C VAL A 446 -1.70 -6.51 -26.25
N LEU A 447 -1.92 -5.93 -27.44
CA LEU A 447 -2.95 -4.92 -27.68
C LEU A 447 -4.29 -5.52 -28.10
N SER A 448 -4.32 -6.84 -28.29
CA SER A 448 -5.48 -7.62 -28.75
C SER A 448 -6.16 -7.00 -29.98
N CYS A 449 -5.37 -6.57 -30.96
CA CYS A 449 -5.85 -5.81 -32.12
C CYS A 449 -5.25 -6.29 -33.46
N PRO A 450 -5.85 -5.92 -34.61
CA PRO A 450 -5.32 -6.23 -35.93
C PRO A 450 -3.93 -5.62 -36.17
N TYR A 451 -3.19 -6.23 -37.09
CA TYR A 451 -1.83 -5.83 -37.41
C TYR A 451 -1.73 -4.40 -37.96
N GLN A 452 -2.71 -3.96 -38.74
CA GLN A 452 -2.77 -2.57 -39.21
C GLN A 452 -2.81 -1.59 -38.04
N MET A 453 -3.56 -1.91 -36.98
CA MET A 453 -3.64 -1.03 -35.82
C MET A 453 -2.29 -0.95 -35.10
N VAL A 454 -1.58 -2.08 -34.95
CA VAL A 454 -0.20 -2.09 -34.42
C VAL A 454 0.71 -1.13 -35.20
N ASP A 455 0.62 -1.15 -36.52
CA ASP A 455 1.41 -0.31 -37.41
C ASP A 455 1.10 1.20 -37.22
N GLU A 456 -0.15 1.54 -36.88
CA GLU A 456 -0.64 2.91 -36.66
C GLU A 456 -0.42 3.44 -35.22
N TYR A 457 -0.03 2.59 -34.27
CA TYR A 457 0.24 3.04 -32.89
C TYR A 457 1.37 4.08 -32.84
N PRO A 458 1.33 5.05 -31.92
CA PRO A 458 2.42 6.00 -31.73
C PRO A 458 3.74 5.28 -31.43
N ALA A 459 4.76 5.51 -32.26
CA ALA A 459 6.06 4.86 -32.12
C ALA A 459 6.65 5.10 -30.73
N SER A 460 6.46 6.32 -30.18
CA SER A 460 6.99 6.67 -28.85
C SER A 460 6.44 5.77 -27.73
N LEU A 461 5.16 5.40 -27.77
CA LEU A 461 4.55 4.54 -26.76
C LEU A 461 5.04 3.09 -26.87
N VAL A 462 5.11 2.58 -28.10
CA VAL A 462 5.60 1.22 -28.39
C VAL A 462 7.07 1.08 -27.96
N LEU A 463 7.92 2.05 -28.30
CA LEU A 463 9.33 2.04 -27.93
C LEU A 463 9.52 2.11 -26.41
N ASP A 464 8.73 2.93 -25.70
CA ASP A 464 8.75 3.00 -24.23
C ASP A 464 8.33 1.67 -23.59
N PHE A 465 7.28 1.03 -24.13
CA PHE A 465 6.86 -0.31 -23.71
C PHE A 465 7.96 -1.34 -23.91
N CYS A 466 8.53 -1.41 -25.11
CA CYS A 466 9.64 -2.31 -25.43
C CYS A 466 10.82 -2.12 -24.46
N ARG A 467 11.22 -0.87 -24.15
CA ARG A 467 12.29 -0.60 -23.17
C ARG A 467 11.92 -1.08 -21.76
N GLY A 468 10.68 -0.91 -21.34
CA GLY A 468 10.21 -1.34 -20.02
C GLY A 468 10.19 -2.86 -19.82
N ILE A 469 10.00 -3.63 -20.90
CA ILE A 469 9.98 -5.10 -20.85
C ILE A 469 11.33 -5.75 -21.22
N GLN A 470 12.28 -5.00 -21.80
CA GLN A 470 13.59 -5.50 -22.24
C GLN A 470 14.34 -6.30 -21.16
N GLY A 471 14.24 -5.92 -19.89
CA GLY A 471 14.93 -6.62 -18.79
C GLY A 471 14.64 -8.12 -18.70
N SER A 472 13.45 -8.58 -19.13
CA SER A 472 12.98 -9.96 -18.95
C SER A 472 12.90 -10.76 -20.24
N TYR A 473 12.64 -10.12 -21.38
CA TYR A 473 12.74 -10.79 -22.70
C TYR A 473 14.17 -11.14 -23.07
N TRP A 474 15.16 -10.32 -22.68
CA TRP A 474 16.58 -10.62 -22.91
C TRP A 474 17.16 -11.62 -21.90
N LYS A 475 16.60 -11.71 -20.69
CA LYS A 475 17.05 -12.66 -19.65
C LYS A 475 16.38 -14.03 -19.75
N ASN A 476 15.35 -14.18 -20.59
CA ASN A 476 14.62 -15.43 -20.85
C ASN A 476 14.36 -16.26 -19.59
N SER A 477 13.85 -15.61 -18.52
CA SER A 477 13.59 -16.30 -17.24
C SER A 477 12.47 -17.34 -17.33
N GLY A 478 11.70 -17.33 -18.43
CA GLY A 478 10.50 -18.14 -18.64
C GLY A 478 9.39 -17.84 -17.64
N ARG A 479 9.47 -16.73 -16.90
CA ARG A 479 8.59 -16.42 -15.77
C ARG A 479 8.13 -14.97 -15.78
N THR A 480 6.82 -14.77 -15.66
CA THR A 480 6.17 -13.48 -15.34
C THR A 480 5.47 -13.58 -14.00
N LEU A 481 5.01 -12.47 -13.41
CA LEU A 481 4.20 -12.50 -12.21
C LEU A 481 2.71 -12.57 -12.55
N ARG A 482 1.94 -13.15 -11.63
CA ARG A 482 0.48 -13.08 -11.59
C ARG A 482 0.00 -12.79 -10.18
N ILE A 483 -1.21 -12.27 -10.07
CA ILE A 483 -1.88 -12.11 -8.77
C ILE A 483 -2.40 -13.48 -8.30
N PHE A 484 -2.24 -13.80 -7.02
CA PHE A 484 -2.68 -15.06 -6.42
C PHE A 484 -3.73 -14.84 -5.32
N PRO A 485 -4.77 -15.70 -5.22
CA PRO A 485 -5.10 -16.77 -6.17
C PRO A 485 -5.62 -16.26 -7.52
N SER A 486 -6.24 -15.08 -7.54
CA SER A 486 -6.80 -14.41 -8.72
C SER A 486 -6.89 -12.89 -8.51
N VAL A 487 -7.21 -12.12 -9.56
CA VAL A 487 -7.40 -10.66 -9.48
C VAL A 487 -8.50 -10.27 -8.49
N LYS A 488 -9.43 -11.20 -8.19
CA LYS A 488 -10.46 -11.01 -7.17
C LYS A 488 -9.86 -10.71 -5.80
N LYS A 489 -8.70 -11.29 -5.44
CA LYS A 489 -8.03 -10.96 -4.18
C LYS A 489 -7.66 -9.48 -4.11
N LEU A 490 -7.15 -8.92 -5.21
CA LEU A 490 -6.85 -7.49 -5.29
C LEU A 490 -8.12 -6.64 -5.20
N GLN A 491 -9.19 -7.04 -5.90
CA GLN A 491 -10.48 -6.37 -5.82
C GLN A 491 -11.02 -6.33 -4.39
N ASP A 492 -11.01 -7.47 -3.69
CA ASP A 492 -11.53 -7.59 -2.34
C ASP A 492 -10.73 -6.70 -1.37
N GLU A 493 -9.40 -6.67 -1.46
CA GLU A 493 -8.56 -5.77 -0.65
C GLU A 493 -8.82 -4.29 -0.96
N LEU A 494 -9.02 -3.95 -2.24
CA LEU A 494 -9.36 -2.60 -2.63
C LEU A 494 -10.74 -2.17 -2.13
N LEU A 495 -11.67 -3.10 -1.91
CA LEU A 495 -13.03 -2.82 -1.43
C LEU A 495 -13.16 -2.72 0.09
N VAL A 496 -12.16 -3.17 0.86
CA VAL A 496 -12.20 -3.13 2.32
C VAL A 496 -12.58 -1.72 2.81
N GLY A 497 -13.57 -1.65 3.70
CA GLY A 497 -14.03 -0.42 4.35
C GLY A 497 -14.62 0.63 3.41
N LYS A 498 -15.12 0.25 2.23
CA LYS A 498 -15.74 1.17 1.26
C LYS A 498 -17.19 0.78 0.99
N VAL A 499 -18.00 1.77 0.68
CA VAL A 499 -19.39 1.56 0.25
C VAL A 499 -19.39 1.31 -1.25
N LEU A 500 -19.81 0.11 -1.68
CA LEU A 500 -20.02 -0.24 -3.07
C LEU A 500 -21.53 -0.36 -3.34
N ARG A 501 -22.02 0.37 -4.35
CA ARG A 501 -23.39 0.28 -4.87
C ARG A 501 -23.38 -0.33 -6.26
N THR A 502 -23.94 -1.52 -6.41
CA THR A 502 -23.96 -2.28 -7.68
C THR A 502 -25.37 -2.33 -8.30
N GLY A 503 -25.45 -2.82 -9.55
CA GLY A 503 -26.68 -3.24 -10.21
C GLY A 503 -27.51 -2.12 -10.85
N ARG A 504 -27.01 -0.88 -10.86
CA ARG A 504 -27.71 0.25 -11.49
C ARG A 504 -26.73 1.28 -12.06
N PRO A 505 -26.92 1.71 -13.32
CA PRO A 505 -26.19 2.86 -13.86
C PRO A 505 -26.50 4.13 -13.07
N VAL A 506 -25.51 5.01 -12.92
CA VAL A 506 -25.72 6.37 -12.40
C VAL A 506 -26.53 7.16 -13.44
N ALA A 507 -27.55 7.90 -12.99
CA ALA A 507 -28.33 8.76 -13.86
C ALA A 507 -27.47 9.93 -14.39
N PRO A 508 -27.76 10.46 -15.60
CA PRO A 508 -27.01 11.60 -16.13
C PRO A 508 -27.09 12.81 -15.19
N PHE A 509 -25.97 13.49 -14.97
CA PHE A 509 -25.91 14.70 -14.16
C PHE A 509 -26.52 15.90 -14.91
N ALA A 510 -27.21 16.77 -14.17
CA ALA A 510 -27.54 18.11 -14.65
C ALA A 510 -26.31 19.03 -14.57
N PRO A 511 -26.25 20.12 -15.37
CA PRO A 511 -25.16 21.10 -15.25
C PRO A 511 -25.02 21.65 -13.82
N GLY A 512 -23.81 21.58 -13.26
CA GLY A 512 -23.52 22.01 -11.89
C GLY A 512 -23.99 21.06 -10.77
N ASP A 513 -24.65 19.94 -11.11
CA ASP A 513 -25.08 18.93 -10.15
C ASP A 513 -24.03 17.83 -9.96
N ARG A 514 -23.85 17.40 -8.71
CA ARG A 514 -23.01 16.26 -8.31
C ARG A 514 -23.76 15.33 -7.36
N THR A 515 -25.07 15.28 -7.48
CA THR A 515 -25.95 14.48 -6.64
C THR A 515 -26.17 13.11 -7.25
N ILE A 516 -25.95 12.05 -6.47
CA ILE A 516 -26.28 10.68 -6.84
C ILE A 516 -27.18 10.09 -5.76
N ASP A 517 -28.33 9.54 -6.13
CA ASP A 517 -29.31 8.96 -5.18
C ASP A 517 -29.70 9.92 -4.04
N GLY A 518 -29.81 11.23 -4.31
CA GLY A 518 -30.13 12.25 -3.30
C GLY A 518 -28.97 12.64 -2.38
N VAL A 519 -27.76 12.14 -2.61
CA VAL A 519 -26.54 12.52 -1.87
C VAL A 519 -25.67 13.42 -2.73
N ALA A 520 -25.41 14.63 -2.27
CA ALA A 520 -24.45 15.54 -2.91
C ALA A 520 -23.00 15.12 -2.58
N TYR A 521 -22.15 15.14 -3.60
CA TYR A 521 -20.72 14.82 -3.48
C TYR A 521 -19.85 16.06 -3.75
N ASP A 522 -18.78 16.19 -2.97
CA ASP A 522 -17.79 17.26 -3.11
C ASP A 522 -16.89 17.02 -4.33
N ALA A 523 -16.59 15.74 -4.62
CA ALA A 523 -15.86 15.31 -5.80
C ALA A 523 -16.52 14.09 -6.45
N VAL A 524 -16.58 14.08 -7.79
CA VAL A 524 -17.06 12.94 -8.57
C VAL A 524 -15.96 12.49 -9.53
N VAL A 525 -15.43 11.28 -9.32
CA VAL A 525 -14.45 10.67 -10.22
C VAL A 525 -15.16 9.73 -11.20
N ILE A 526 -15.02 10.02 -12.49
CA ILE A 526 -15.47 9.20 -13.60
C ILE A 526 -14.35 8.21 -13.94
N ALA A 527 -14.52 6.95 -13.53
CA ALA A 527 -13.58 5.85 -13.70
C ALA A 527 -14.11 4.79 -14.70
N THR A 528 -14.84 5.26 -15.72
CA THR A 528 -15.42 4.45 -16.80
C THR A 528 -14.57 4.51 -18.06
N GLU A 529 -14.94 3.73 -19.09
CA GLU A 529 -14.48 4.00 -20.46
C GLU A 529 -14.93 5.40 -20.90
N ALA A 530 -14.12 6.06 -21.75
CA ALA A 530 -14.41 7.40 -22.26
C ALA A 530 -15.75 7.45 -23.02
N SER A 531 -16.08 6.39 -23.76
CA SER A 531 -17.36 6.22 -24.48
C SER A 531 -18.59 6.25 -23.55
N ALA A 532 -18.42 5.93 -22.26
CA ALA A 532 -19.51 5.96 -21.28
C ALA A 532 -19.76 7.37 -20.73
N VAL A 533 -18.82 8.31 -20.87
CA VAL A 533 -18.92 9.65 -20.29
C VAL A 533 -20.13 10.41 -20.83
N ALA A 534 -20.45 10.26 -22.11
CA ALA A 534 -21.62 10.92 -22.72
C ALA A 534 -22.97 10.45 -22.14
N LYS A 535 -23.01 9.31 -21.44
CA LYS A 535 -24.19 8.79 -20.75
C LYS A 535 -24.31 9.32 -19.31
N ILE A 536 -23.24 9.92 -18.78
CA ILE A 536 -23.12 10.32 -17.38
C ILE A 536 -23.08 11.85 -17.26
N LEU A 537 -22.32 12.53 -18.11
CA LEU A 537 -22.11 13.97 -18.05
C LEU A 537 -22.90 14.73 -19.13
N PRO A 538 -23.41 15.93 -18.82
CA PRO A 538 -24.09 16.78 -19.81
C PRO A 538 -23.09 17.44 -20.77
N ARG A 539 -23.61 18.10 -21.82
CA ARG A 539 -22.78 19.03 -22.63
C ARG A 539 -22.19 20.13 -21.72
N PRO A 540 -20.94 20.58 -21.95
CA PRO A 540 -20.11 20.33 -23.14
C PRO A 540 -19.19 19.09 -23.07
N TRP A 541 -19.25 18.28 -22.00
CA TRP A 541 -18.31 17.16 -21.80
C TRP A 541 -18.35 16.10 -22.90
N THR A 542 -19.52 15.89 -23.51
CA THR A 542 -19.80 14.73 -24.35
C THR A 542 -18.95 14.63 -25.63
N GLY A 543 -18.56 15.74 -26.27
CA GLY A 543 -17.86 15.70 -27.56
C GLY A 543 -16.34 15.48 -27.49
N PHE A 544 -15.73 15.76 -26.33
CA PHE A 544 -14.28 15.56 -26.15
C PHE A 544 -13.92 14.07 -26.07
N PHE A 545 -14.72 13.29 -25.32
CA PHE A 545 -14.44 11.89 -25.05
C PHE A 545 -14.67 10.96 -26.26
N ASP A 546 -15.42 11.40 -27.27
CA ASP A 546 -15.64 10.66 -28.52
C ASP A 546 -14.36 10.45 -29.34
N HIS A 547 -13.30 11.24 -29.07
CA HIS A 547 -12.00 11.07 -29.73
C HIS A 547 -11.18 9.90 -29.17
N PHE A 548 -11.52 9.38 -27.98
CA PHE A 548 -10.88 8.18 -27.46
C PHE A 548 -11.51 6.94 -28.10
N LYS A 549 -10.69 6.22 -28.87
CA LYS A 549 -11.13 5.06 -29.63
C LYS A 549 -10.95 3.78 -28.81
N TYR A 550 -11.84 2.82 -29.05
CA TYR A 550 -11.78 1.49 -28.44
C TYR A 550 -11.89 0.42 -29.51
N HIS A 551 -11.24 -0.71 -29.26
CA HIS A 551 -11.33 -1.90 -30.07
C HIS A 551 -11.93 -3.06 -29.23
N PRO A 552 -13.02 -3.69 -29.68
CA PRO A 552 -13.53 -4.89 -29.04
C PRO A 552 -12.64 -6.09 -29.36
N SER A 553 -12.31 -6.88 -28.33
CA SER A 553 -11.61 -8.15 -28.48
C SER A 553 -12.46 -9.25 -27.85
N GLU A 554 -12.75 -10.28 -28.65
CA GLU A 554 -13.46 -11.48 -28.21
C GLU A 554 -12.50 -12.42 -27.47
N ILE A 555 -12.99 -13.03 -26.40
CA ILE A 555 -12.23 -13.95 -25.55
C ILE A 555 -13.08 -15.18 -25.28
N PHE A 556 -12.48 -16.34 -25.50
CA PHE A 556 -13.02 -17.63 -25.11
C PHE A 556 -12.20 -18.25 -24.00
N VAL A 557 -12.86 -18.74 -22.96
CA VAL A 557 -12.31 -19.78 -22.08
C VAL A 557 -12.92 -21.09 -22.52
N HIS A 558 -12.10 -22.07 -22.89
CA HIS A 558 -12.55 -23.31 -23.52
C HIS A 558 -11.57 -24.48 -23.29
N SER A 559 -11.96 -25.67 -23.73
CA SER A 559 -11.11 -26.88 -23.75
C SER A 559 -10.83 -27.42 -25.16
N ASP A 560 -11.23 -26.68 -26.20
CA ASP A 560 -11.03 -27.07 -27.62
C ASP A 560 -9.54 -27.07 -28.01
N PRO A 561 -8.93 -28.23 -28.34
CA PRO A 561 -7.53 -28.31 -28.72
C PRO A 561 -7.24 -27.86 -30.16
N SER A 562 -8.24 -27.62 -31.01
CA SER A 562 -7.98 -27.20 -32.40
C SER A 562 -7.43 -25.78 -32.53
N LEU A 563 -7.54 -24.98 -31.45
CA LEU A 563 -6.95 -23.65 -31.31
C LEU A 563 -5.52 -23.69 -30.73
N MET A 564 -4.94 -24.87 -30.57
CA MET A 564 -3.58 -25.10 -30.05
C MET A 564 -2.68 -25.68 -31.15
N PRO A 565 -1.34 -25.72 -30.96
CA PRO A 565 -0.45 -26.40 -31.91
C PRO A 565 -0.89 -27.86 -32.16
N PRO A 566 -0.78 -28.36 -33.42
CA PRO A 566 -1.28 -29.70 -33.78
C PRO A 566 -0.70 -30.83 -32.92
N ASN A 567 0.58 -30.71 -32.54
CA ASN A 567 1.23 -31.64 -31.63
C ASN A 567 1.20 -31.11 -30.20
N ARG A 568 0.67 -31.91 -29.28
CA ARG A 568 0.58 -31.55 -27.86
C ARG A 568 1.94 -31.26 -27.22
N GLU A 569 3.01 -31.91 -27.68
CA GLU A 569 4.37 -31.69 -27.16
C GLU A 569 4.89 -30.27 -27.45
N ASP A 570 4.32 -29.58 -28.44
CA ASP A 570 4.68 -28.21 -28.79
C ASP A 570 3.89 -27.17 -28.00
N TRP A 571 2.89 -27.59 -27.20
CA TRP A 571 2.11 -26.67 -26.38
C TRP A 571 2.99 -25.96 -25.38
N ARG A 572 2.86 -24.65 -25.33
CA ARG A 572 3.51 -23.80 -24.32
C ARG A 572 2.47 -23.02 -23.54
N ALA A 573 2.90 -22.29 -22.52
CA ALA A 573 1.98 -21.44 -21.77
C ALA A 573 1.26 -20.46 -22.70
N ILE A 574 1.94 -19.99 -23.74
CA ILE A 574 1.43 -19.05 -24.74
C ILE A 574 1.61 -19.65 -26.14
N ASN A 575 0.53 -19.72 -26.91
CA ASN A 575 0.55 -20.26 -28.27
C ASN A 575 -0.02 -19.22 -29.22
N VAL A 576 0.71 -18.96 -30.29
CA VAL A 576 0.48 -17.84 -31.20
C VAL A 576 0.35 -18.36 -32.62
N CYS A 577 -0.71 -17.95 -33.30
CA CYS A 577 -0.90 -18.17 -34.73
C CYS A 577 -1.54 -16.94 -35.37
N ASP A 578 -1.30 -16.73 -36.66
CA ASP A 578 -2.03 -15.74 -37.43
C ASP A 578 -3.48 -16.16 -37.65
N ASN A 579 -4.37 -15.19 -37.53
CA ASN A 579 -5.72 -15.24 -38.03
C ASN A 579 -5.78 -14.39 -39.30
N ASP A 580 -5.71 -15.06 -40.46
CA ASP A 580 -5.66 -14.42 -41.77
C ASP A 580 -6.95 -13.64 -42.08
N GLU A 581 -8.11 -14.09 -41.59
CA GLU A 581 -9.39 -13.39 -41.79
C GLU A 581 -9.44 -12.08 -40.97
N ALA A 582 -9.05 -12.15 -39.70
CA ALA A 582 -9.04 -10.98 -38.81
C ALA A 582 -7.82 -10.06 -39.04
N LEU A 583 -6.85 -10.49 -39.88
CA LEU A 583 -5.55 -9.84 -40.04
C LEU A 583 -4.90 -9.51 -38.68
N ALA A 584 -5.00 -10.46 -37.76
CA ALA A 584 -4.61 -10.30 -36.37
C ALA A 584 -3.89 -11.55 -35.84
N CYS A 585 -3.22 -11.40 -34.72
CA CYS A 585 -2.66 -12.52 -33.98
C CYS A 585 -3.74 -13.19 -33.12
N GLN A 586 -3.98 -14.48 -33.31
CA GLN A 586 -4.60 -15.33 -32.29
C GLN A 586 -3.57 -15.60 -31.19
N ILE A 587 -4.03 -15.52 -29.95
CA ILE A 587 -3.32 -16.02 -28.77
C ILE A 587 -4.19 -17.07 -28.11
N SER A 588 -3.62 -18.23 -27.81
CA SER A 588 -4.22 -19.26 -26.95
C SER A 588 -3.28 -19.54 -25.78
N VAL A 589 -3.69 -19.12 -24.58
CA VAL A 589 -2.94 -19.34 -23.34
C VAL A 589 -3.37 -20.67 -22.74
N TRP A 590 -2.42 -21.60 -22.56
CA TRP A 590 -2.68 -22.83 -21.80
C TRP A 590 -2.66 -22.52 -20.31
N VAL A 591 -3.86 -22.38 -19.73
CA VAL A 591 -4.06 -21.88 -18.37
C VAL A 591 -3.38 -22.78 -17.34
N ASN A 592 -3.37 -24.10 -17.58
CA ASN A 592 -2.68 -25.07 -16.74
C ASN A 592 -1.18 -24.76 -16.64
N ALA A 593 -0.51 -24.55 -17.77
CA ALA A 593 0.91 -24.21 -17.79
C ALA A 593 1.15 -22.81 -17.22
N TYR A 594 0.29 -21.84 -17.52
CA TYR A 594 0.41 -20.48 -17.01
C TYR A 594 0.30 -20.40 -15.47
N TYR A 595 -0.70 -21.03 -14.88
CA TYR A 595 -0.90 -21.06 -13.43
C TYR A 595 0.11 -21.94 -12.69
N GLY A 596 0.65 -22.96 -13.38
CA GLY A 596 1.62 -23.89 -12.82
C GLY A 596 0.97 -25.09 -12.13
N PRO A 597 1.78 -26.02 -11.60
CA PRO A 597 1.31 -27.30 -11.08
C PRO A 597 0.45 -27.21 -9.81
N ASP A 598 0.44 -26.06 -9.14
CA ASP A 598 -0.27 -25.85 -7.88
C ASP A 598 -1.78 -25.59 -8.06
N VAL A 599 -2.27 -25.51 -9.30
CA VAL A 599 -3.69 -25.28 -9.61
C VAL A 599 -4.24 -26.42 -10.45
N ASP A 600 -5.17 -27.17 -9.87
CA ASP A 600 -5.94 -28.19 -10.59
C ASP A 600 -7.17 -27.56 -11.26
N LEU A 601 -7.24 -27.70 -12.58
CA LEU A 601 -8.35 -27.22 -13.41
C LEU A 601 -9.27 -28.37 -13.87
N GLY A 602 -8.97 -29.62 -13.53
CA GLY A 602 -9.78 -30.79 -13.90
C GLY A 602 -9.66 -31.21 -15.37
N GLY A 603 -8.77 -30.59 -16.14
CA GLY A 603 -8.55 -30.83 -17.56
C GLY A 603 -7.74 -29.70 -18.20
N ASP A 604 -7.48 -29.79 -19.50
CA ASP A 604 -6.86 -28.70 -20.25
C ASP A 604 -7.84 -27.55 -20.42
N VAL A 605 -7.40 -26.36 -20.03
CA VAL A 605 -8.17 -25.13 -20.19
C VAL A 605 -7.32 -24.10 -20.93
N PHE A 606 -7.95 -23.44 -21.89
CA PHE A 606 -7.36 -22.43 -22.74
C PHE A 606 -8.12 -21.12 -22.62
N GLU A 607 -7.40 -20.00 -22.61
CA GLU A 607 -7.96 -18.68 -22.85
C GLU A 607 -7.47 -18.19 -24.22
N THR A 608 -8.40 -18.04 -25.18
CA THR A 608 -8.08 -17.63 -26.54
C THR A 608 -8.67 -16.26 -26.87
N VAL A 609 -7.85 -15.37 -27.45
CA VAL A 609 -8.27 -14.07 -27.98
C VAL A 609 -8.04 -14.06 -29.50
N ASN A 610 -8.96 -13.43 -30.24
CA ASN A 610 -8.94 -13.35 -31.70
C ASN A 610 -8.87 -14.74 -32.37
N ALA A 611 -9.69 -15.67 -31.89
CA ALA A 611 -9.71 -17.05 -32.36
C ALA A 611 -9.89 -17.13 -33.89
N ARG A 612 -9.11 -17.99 -34.56
CA ARG A 612 -9.17 -18.26 -36.01
C ARG A 612 -10.48 -18.87 -36.46
N HIS A 613 -11.13 -19.57 -35.53
CA HIS A 613 -12.50 -20.02 -35.66
C HIS A 613 -13.10 -20.06 -34.25
N ARG A 614 -14.43 -20.00 -34.16
CA ARG A 614 -15.13 -20.17 -32.88
C ARG A 614 -14.89 -21.60 -32.34
N PRO A 615 -14.62 -21.79 -31.04
CA PRO A 615 -14.56 -23.14 -30.46
C PRO A 615 -15.92 -23.85 -30.57
N GLU A 616 -15.91 -25.18 -30.63
CA GLU A 616 -17.16 -25.95 -30.61
C GLU A 616 -17.94 -25.74 -29.29
N LEU A 617 -19.27 -25.69 -29.37
CA LEU A 617 -20.13 -25.24 -28.25
C LEU A 617 -19.89 -26.01 -26.95
N HIS A 618 -19.65 -27.33 -27.04
CA HIS A 618 -19.43 -28.19 -25.88
C HIS A 618 -18.06 -28.00 -25.23
N HIS A 619 -17.11 -27.34 -25.91
CA HIS A 619 -15.82 -26.95 -25.37
C HIS A 619 -15.83 -25.57 -24.72
N ILE A 620 -16.82 -24.71 -25.01
CA ILE A 620 -16.88 -23.35 -24.48
C ILE A 620 -17.28 -23.39 -23.00
N ILE A 621 -16.39 -22.86 -22.15
CA ILE A 621 -16.64 -22.61 -20.73
C ILE A 621 -17.20 -21.21 -20.54
N LYS A 622 -16.63 -20.21 -21.23
CA LYS A 622 -17.10 -18.83 -21.21
C LYS A 622 -16.73 -18.11 -22.51
N GLU A 623 -17.65 -17.28 -23.00
CA GLU A 623 -17.44 -16.34 -24.11
C GLU A 623 -17.69 -14.92 -23.57
N THR A 624 -16.78 -13.99 -23.83
CA THR A 624 -16.91 -12.59 -23.38
C THR A 624 -16.15 -11.64 -24.29
N PHE A 625 -16.44 -10.35 -24.17
CA PHE A 625 -15.77 -9.28 -24.89
C PHE A 625 -15.08 -8.32 -23.92
N MET A 626 -13.96 -7.76 -24.34
CA MET A 626 -13.33 -6.61 -23.69
C MET A 626 -13.16 -5.47 -24.69
N HIS A 627 -13.26 -4.23 -24.23
CA HIS A 627 -12.87 -3.07 -25.04
C HIS A 627 -11.50 -2.58 -24.58
N ARG A 628 -10.56 -2.50 -25.51
CA ARG A 628 -9.23 -1.92 -25.26
C ARG A 628 -9.15 -0.53 -25.87
N VAL A 629 -8.57 0.41 -25.14
CA VAL A 629 -8.28 1.74 -25.68
C VAL A 629 -7.25 1.61 -26.81
N VAL A 630 -7.52 2.30 -27.91
CA VAL A 630 -6.63 2.40 -29.06
C VAL A 630 -5.94 3.75 -29.02
N HIS A 631 -4.62 3.73 -29.04
CA HIS A 631 -3.82 4.95 -29.06
C HIS A 631 -3.50 5.33 -30.51
N SER A 632 -3.74 6.59 -30.85
CA SER A 632 -3.32 7.23 -32.11
C SER A 632 -2.31 8.35 -31.83
N THR A 633 -1.76 8.95 -32.88
CA THR A 633 -0.81 10.07 -32.77
C THR A 633 -1.42 11.29 -32.06
N ASP A 634 -2.74 11.45 -32.07
CA ASP A 634 -3.48 12.49 -31.33
C ASP A 634 -3.59 12.24 -29.81
N THR A 635 -3.32 11.02 -29.33
CA THR A 635 -3.55 10.64 -27.93
C THR A 635 -2.84 11.56 -26.95
N GLY A 636 -1.60 11.97 -27.25
CA GLY A 636 -0.82 12.85 -26.37
C GLY A 636 -1.49 14.21 -26.16
N ARG A 637 -2.11 14.76 -27.21
CA ARG A 637 -2.89 16.00 -27.15
C ARG A 637 -4.14 15.79 -26.29
N LEU A 638 -4.91 14.72 -26.55
CA LEU A 638 -6.11 14.39 -25.77
C LEU A 638 -5.81 14.21 -24.28
N GLN A 639 -4.72 13.53 -23.94
CA GLN A 639 -4.32 13.34 -22.55
C GLN A 639 -3.93 14.65 -21.86
N SER A 640 -3.29 15.56 -22.60
CA SER A 640 -2.95 16.89 -22.09
C SER A 640 -4.20 17.74 -21.85
N GLU A 641 -5.14 17.76 -22.79
CA GLU A 641 -6.42 18.46 -22.64
C GLU A 641 -7.26 17.90 -21.46
N LEU A 642 -7.27 16.57 -21.28
CA LEU A 642 -7.92 15.94 -20.13
C LEU A 642 -7.24 16.33 -18.81
N ALA A 643 -5.90 16.49 -18.81
CA ALA A 643 -5.14 16.97 -17.66
C ALA A 643 -5.49 18.37 -17.20
N GLU A 644 -5.77 19.26 -18.14
CA GLU A 644 -6.24 20.62 -17.84
C GLU A 644 -7.68 20.64 -17.34
N SER A 645 -8.47 19.62 -17.67
CA SER A 645 -9.90 19.53 -17.28
C SER A 645 -10.16 18.95 -15.88
N GLN A 646 -9.15 18.38 -15.21
CA GLN A 646 -9.33 17.77 -13.88
C GLN A 646 -9.86 18.79 -12.87
N GLY A 647 -10.93 18.42 -12.16
CA GLY A 647 -11.55 19.25 -11.12
C GLY A 647 -12.50 20.32 -11.66
N ARG A 648 -12.63 20.49 -12.98
CA ARG A 648 -13.62 21.38 -13.56
C ARG A 648 -15.02 20.93 -13.13
N GLU A 649 -15.76 21.84 -12.51
CA GLU A 649 -17.11 21.60 -11.96
C GLU A 649 -17.17 20.47 -10.90
N GLY A 650 -16.02 20.10 -10.32
CA GLY A 650 -15.89 19.00 -9.33
C GLY A 650 -15.86 17.61 -9.96
N PHE A 651 -15.67 17.50 -11.27
CA PHE A 651 -15.49 16.23 -11.99
C PHE A 651 -14.02 15.92 -12.24
N TYR A 652 -13.67 14.66 -12.03
CA TYR A 652 -12.32 14.13 -12.21
C TYR A 652 -12.39 12.88 -13.08
N PHE A 653 -11.33 12.57 -13.81
CA PHE A 653 -11.33 11.45 -14.77
C PHE A 653 -10.13 10.55 -14.56
N CYS A 654 -10.36 9.24 -14.54
CA CYS A 654 -9.30 8.25 -14.58
C CYS A 654 -9.67 7.07 -15.48
N GLY A 655 -8.66 6.35 -15.94
CA GLY A 655 -8.79 5.25 -16.87
C GLY A 655 -7.52 5.09 -17.69
N ALA A 656 -7.32 3.91 -18.27
CA ALA A 656 -6.11 3.62 -19.03
C ALA A 656 -5.90 4.54 -20.26
N TYR A 657 -6.96 5.24 -20.70
CA TYR A 657 -6.92 6.23 -21.78
C TYR A 657 -6.36 7.59 -21.33
N SER A 658 -6.38 7.90 -20.03
CA SER A 658 -6.16 9.26 -19.52
C SER A 658 -4.71 9.62 -19.27
N VAL A 659 -3.78 8.65 -19.36
CA VAL A 659 -2.36 8.85 -19.07
C VAL A 659 -1.48 8.14 -20.10
N ARG A 660 -0.26 8.63 -20.28
CA ARG A 660 0.71 8.10 -21.26
C ARG A 660 1.01 6.61 -21.01
N GLY A 661 0.94 5.80 -22.07
CA GLY A 661 1.35 4.40 -22.08
C GLY A 661 0.46 3.55 -23.00
N MET A 662 0.62 2.22 -22.95
CA MET A 662 -0.05 1.30 -23.89
C MET A 662 -1.53 1.03 -23.53
N GLY A 663 -2.10 1.70 -22.52
CA GLY A 663 -3.47 1.45 -22.07
C GLY A 663 -3.63 0.15 -21.26
N LEU A 664 -2.59 -0.27 -20.53
CA LEU A 664 -2.57 -1.51 -19.75
C LEU A 664 -2.89 -1.24 -18.27
N LEU A 665 -2.86 -2.30 -17.44
CA LEU A 665 -3.11 -2.19 -15.99
C LEU A 665 -2.21 -1.15 -15.29
N GLU A 666 -0.99 -0.95 -15.76
CA GLU A 666 -0.08 0.07 -15.21
C GLU A 666 -0.68 1.48 -15.36
N GLN A 667 -1.20 1.81 -16.54
CA GLN A 667 -1.86 3.11 -16.78
C GLN A 667 -3.18 3.22 -16.01
N ALA A 668 -3.87 2.12 -15.76
CA ALA A 668 -5.06 2.12 -14.91
C ALA A 668 -4.73 2.53 -13.46
N VAL A 669 -3.61 2.03 -12.90
CA VAL A 669 -3.13 2.41 -11.55
C VAL A 669 -2.58 3.84 -11.54
N ALA A 670 -1.77 4.20 -12.54
CA ALA A 670 -1.16 5.52 -12.62
C ALA A 670 -2.21 6.64 -12.76
N SER A 671 -3.21 6.45 -13.64
CA SER A 671 -4.33 7.39 -13.78
C SER A 671 -5.14 7.54 -12.50
N ALA A 672 -5.35 6.43 -11.78
CA ALA A 672 -6.10 6.43 -10.53
C ALA A 672 -5.45 7.27 -9.44
N ARG A 673 -4.13 7.16 -9.29
CA ARG A 673 -3.34 7.99 -8.37
C ARG A 673 -3.41 9.46 -8.74
N TRP A 674 -3.22 9.78 -10.02
CA TRP A 674 -3.23 11.16 -10.48
C TRP A 674 -4.59 11.85 -10.29
N ALA A 675 -5.70 11.14 -10.52
CA ALA A 675 -7.04 11.66 -10.21
C ALA A 675 -7.26 11.84 -8.70
N ALA A 676 -6.82 10.90 -7.87
CA ALA A 676 -6.91 11.02 -6.41
C ALA A 676 -6.11 12.22 -5.88
N ASP A 677 -4.88 12.41 -6.37
CA ASP A 677 -4.03 13.55 -6.01
C ASP A 677 -4.67 14.88 -6.41
N ALA A 678 -5.36 14.92 -7.56
CA ALA A 678 -6.09 16.11 -8.01
C ALA A 678 -7.25 16.45 -7.05
N VAL A 679 -8.06 15.47 -6.67
CA VAL A 679 -9.17 15.62 -5.71
C VAL A 679 -8.66 16.14 -4.35
N VAL A 680 -7.59 15.54 -3.82
CA VAL A 680 -7.01 15.95 -2.53
C VAL A 680 -6.47 17.38 -2.59
N ARG A 681 -5.74 17.72 -3.65
CA ARG A 681 -5.19 19.07 -3.84
C ARG A 681 -6.28 20.13 -3.89
N ASP A 682 -7.36 19.87 -4.60
CA ASP A 682 -8.44 20.85 -4.78
C ASP A 682 -9.29 20.98 -3.51
N SER A 683 -9.45 19.90 -2.75
CA SER A 683 -10.10 19.92 -1.42
C SER A 683 -9.34 20.83 -0.44
N ILE A 684 -7.99 20.74 -0.42
CA ILE A 684 -7.14 21.61 0.40
C ILE A 684 -7.28 23.08 -0.03
N ARG A 685 -7.30 23.36 -1.34
CA ARG A 685 -7.47 24.73 -1.86
C ARG A 685 -8.84 25.30 -1.53
N GLY A 686 -9.89 24.51 -1.60
CA GLY A 686 -11.25 24.89 -1.19
C GLY A 686 -11.31 25.34 0.27
N THR A 687 -10.63 24.62 1.17
CA THR A 687 -10.55 24.98 2.59
C THR A 687 -9.71 26.21 2.90
N SER A 688 -8.79 26.63 2.02
CA SER A 688 -7.97 27.83 2.20
C SER A 688 -8.63 29.14 1.74
N LYS A 689 -9.77 29.05 1.05
CA LYS A 689 -10.54 30.19 0.52
C LYS A 689 -11.86 30.42 1.28
N ALA A 690 -12.23 29.52 2.17
CA ALA A 690 -13.31 29.68 3.15
C ALA A 690 -12.72 30.20 4.46
#